data_AF-A0A2D9T031-F1
#
_entry.id   AF-A0A2D9T031-F1
#
_cell.length_a   1.000
_cell.length_b   1.000
_cell.length_c   1.000
_cell.angle_alpha   90.00
_cell.angle_beta   90.00
_cell.angle_gamma   90.00
#
_symmetry.space_group_name_H-M   'P 1'
#
loop_
_entity.id
_entity.type
_entity.pdbx_description
1 polymer ?
#
loop_
_entity_poly.entity_id
_entity_poly.type
_entity_poly.pdbx_seq_one_letter_code
_entity_poly.pdbx_strand_id
1 'polypeptide(L)'
;MSCWSLAVGPLLGVRETSAAPGRSRMVQPLEARGLSPRLTSAVTISGSRGVVNCIERPQSTSSSAGVGGMSGSMSAGTAMSRATTPPSGSDWGSRAVLPPQAVSSERARRGRSARGLGMSMRRSKARSSADRKLWGVRFLVRCATSRRDAPRRKRAKAGQVVYQRPMQLSRLAPVVALALAATPSLAWAQEAAAATEEAAPDFGFLSLLPPLLAITLALVLRQVLLALGAGVWLGALFVEVYHPVRATLRAIDRYAVEAAADSDHAAILIFSLALGGMIGVMTRAGGASGIAQLVTRRASDAPRGQLATWFLGLLVFFDDYANSLLVGSSMRPITDRLRISREKLAFLVDATAAPVSSIALVSSWIGVEVGYIGEQLEARNIDLDPYLAFLQTLPYRFYPWLMLFFGLLIVLSRRDFGAMRKAEERARATGAVSRPGARPASDFDTSELEKAAAPRALLAIGPVVTVVAVALVGMYFDGRATVLEEGGEVTLRNVFGSASSIKALLWAAVSGGAVAIVLALATRALKLTEAMDAWVDGMKSMLLACVILVLAWSLGRICKELHTAEYVIQLIGDGLLPSLLPATVFVIAAAVSFATGTSWGTMAILFPLVIPLADHLAPGEMHILLGAISSILAGSVWGDHCSPISDTTIMSSMASSCDHVDHVRTQLPYALSVGIVALVFGELGTGFGLYPAWVGLLLGAAALAALVFFVGKPVDGPGSEAAAAEPAPE
;
A
#
# COMPACT_ATOMS: atom_id res chain seq x y z
N MET A 1 18.76 -7.32 -41.36
CA MET A 1 19.80 -7.39 -40.31
C MET A 1 19.08 -7.29 -38.97
N SER A 2 18.32 -8.31 -38.54
CA SER A 2 18.75 -9.70 -38.21
C SER A 2 19.47 -9.71 -36.85
N CYS A 3 18.99 -10.35 -35.78
CA CYS A 3 17.87 -11.30 -35.64
C CYS A 3 17.02 -11.05 -34.37
N TRP A 4 15.69 -11.03 -34.52
CA TRP A 4 14.70 -11.21 -33.42
C TRP A 4 13.44 -11.85 -34.05
N SER A 5 13.21 -13.15 -33.84
CA SER A 5 12.01 -13.89 -34.30
C SER A 5 11.97 -15.32 -33.71
N LEU A 6 10.76 -15.90 -33.69
CA LEU A 6 10.42 -17.30 -33.34
C LEU A 6 10.55 -17.74 -31.87
N ALA A 7 9.42 -17.68 -31.16
CA ALA A 7 9.05 -18.61 -30.09
C ALA A 7 7.51 -18.69 -29.90
N VAL A 8 6.73 -18.71 -31.00
CA VAL A 8 5.28 -18.97 -30.99
C VAL A 8 4.96 -19.92 -32.15
N GLY A 9 4.26 -21.02 -31.88
CA GLY A 9 3.87 -22.02 -32.89
C GLY A 9 2.61 -22.79 -32.45
N PRO A 10 1.56 -22.87 -33.28
CA PRO A 10 0.30 -23.54 -32.93
C PRO A 10 0.26 -25.01 -33.36
N LEU A 11 -0.62 -25.81 -32.76
CA LEU A 11 -0.92 -27.19 -33.17
C LEU A 11 -2.43 -27.47 -33.16
N LEU A 12 -3.10 -27.26 -34.31
CA LEU A 12 -4.39 -27.85 -34.62
C LEU A 12 -4.55 -28.07 -36.14
N GLY A 13 -4.83 -29.32 -36.53
CA GLY A 13 -5.34 -29.69 -37.86
C GLY A 13 -4.30 -29.81 -38.99
N VAL A 14 -4.56 -30.55 -40.08
CA VAL A 14 -5.62 -31.52 -40.41
C VAL A 14 -5.06 -32.50 -41.46
N ARG A 15 -5.40 -33.81 -41.41
CA ARG A 15 -5.69 -34.61 -42.62
C ARG A 15 -6.35 -35.95 -42.34
N GLU A 16 -7.47 -36.18 -43.02
CA GLU A 16 -8.12 -37.48 -43.17
C GLU A 16 -7.58 -38.22 -44.41
N THR A 17 -7.55 -39.55 -44.37
CA THR A 17 -7.71 -40.42 -45.55
C THR A 17 -8.41 -41.71 -45.13
N SER A 18 -9.18 -42.32 -46.04
CA SER A 18 -10.14 -43.41 -45.73
C SER A 18 -9.75 -44.76 -46.34
N ALA A 19 -9.94 -45.85 -45.59
CA ALA A 19 -10.06 -47.22 -46.14
C ALA A 19 -10.82 -48.15 -45.17
N ALA A 20 -11.55 -49.12 -45.72
CA ALA A 20 -12.26 -50.23 -45.04
C ALA A 20 -12.39 -51.41 -46.06
N PRO A 21 -12.96 -52.60 -45.76
CA PRO A 21 -13.54 -53.14 -44.51
C PRO A 21 -13.03 -54.56 -44.12
N GLY A 22 -13.50 -55.16 -43.00
CA GLY A 22 -13.05 -56.54 -42.64
C GLY A 22 -13.72 -57.32 -41.48
N ARG A 23 -14.95 -57.82 -41.67
CA ARG A 23 -15.57 -59.04 -41.07
C ARG A 23 -15.53 -59.36 -39.54
N SER A 24 -16.74 -59.57 -39.00
CA SER A 24 -17.15 -60.59 -37.96
C SER A 24 -16.65 -60.41 -36.50
N ARG A 25 -17.35 -60.89 -35.45
CA ARG A 25 -18.58 -61.71 -35.34
C ARG A 25 -19.38 -61.35 -34.06
N MET A 26 -20.62 -61.84 -33.92
CA MET A 26 -21.50 -61.64 -32.75
C MET A 26 -21.01 -62.38 -31.49
N VAL A 27 -21.42 -61.93 -30.29
CA VAL A 27 -22.44 -62.59 -29.42
C VAL A 27 -22.66 -61.80 -28.11
N GLN A 28 -23.93 -61.59 -27.73
CA GLN A 28 -24.40 -61.39 -26.35
C GLN A 28 -25.29 -62.59 -25.98
N PRO A 29 -25.54 -62.84 -24.68
CA PRO A 29 -26.93 -62.69 -24.22
C PRO A 29 -27.15 -62.21 -22.77
N LEU A 30 -28.22 -61.41 -22.60
CA LEU A 30 -29.30 -61.43 -21.58
C LEU A 30 -28.98 -61.85 -20.12
N GLU A 31 -29.21 -60.98 -19.12
CA GLU A 31 -30.47 -60.76 -18.36
C GLU A 31 -30.89 -61.88 -17.37
N ALA A 32 -31.07 -61.54 -16.09
CA ALA A 32 -32.40 -61.39 -15.46
C ALA A 32 -32.37 -61.12 -13.93
N ARG A 33 -33.30 -60.26 -13.47
CA ARG A 33 -34.13 -60.26 -12.23
C ARG A 33 -33.68 -61.16 -11.03
N GLY A 34 -33.72 -60.74 -9.77
CA GLY A 34 -34.31 -59.55 -9.13
C GLY A 34 -34.63 -59.82 -7.63
N LEU A 35 -35.48 -58.99 -7.01
CA LEU A 35 -36.00 -59.07 -5.61
C LEU A 35 -35.04 -58.68 -4.47
N SER A 36 -35.48 -57.69 -3.69
CA SER A 36 -35.25 -57.56 -2.24
C SER A 36 -36.50 -58.12 -1.50
N PRO A 37 -36.59 -58.31 -0.15
CA PRO A 37 -36.33 -57.25 0.85
C PRO A 37 -35.92 -57.66 2.30
N ARG A 38 -35.75 -56.64 3.15
CA ARG A 38 -36.07 -56.58 4.61
C ARG A 38 -35.29 -57.40 5.68
N LEU A 39 -34.65 -56.62 6.57
CA LEU A 39 -34.83 -56.57 8.05
C LEU A 39 -34.09 -57.53 9.01
N THR A 40 -34.01 -57.00 10.25
CA THR A 40 -33.97 -57.63 11.59
C THR A 40 -32.65 -58.13 12.20
N SER A 41 -32.22 -57.35 13.20
CA SER A 41 -31.88 -57.77 14.57
C SER A 41 -30.43 -58.14 14.91
N ALA A 42 -29.97 -57.56 16.02
CA ALA A 42 -28.75 -57.94 16.74
C ALA A 42 -29.06 -58.97 17.84
N VAL A 43 -28.10 -59.84 18.15
CA VAL A 43 -28.06 -60.67 19.36
C VAL A 43 -26.63 -60.70 19.90
N THR A 44 -26.48 -60.46 21.21
CA THR A 44 -25.23 -60.56 21.99
C THR A 44 -25.16 -61.91 22.68
N ILE A 45 -23.96 -62.47 23.00
CA ILE A 45 -23.59 -63.07 24.33
C ILE A 45 -22.21 -63.80 24.32
N SER A 46 -21.30 -63.28 25.16
CA SER A 46 -20.35 -63.92 26.11
C SER A 46 -19.45 -65.14 25.78
N GLY A 47 -18.15 -64.98 26.11
CA GLY A 47 -17.34 -65.96 26.87
C GLY A 47 -16.22 -66.70 26.12
N SER A 48 -15.06 -67.05 26.73
CA SER A 48 -14.46 -66.67 28.03
C SER A 48 -12.94 -67.02 28.08
N ARG A 49 -12.28 -66.83 29.26
CA ARG A 49 -10.80 -66.85 29.58
C ARG A 49 -10.13 -65.47 29.38
N GLY A 50 -9.39 -64.86 30.33
CA GLY A 50 -8.78 -65.29 31.62
C GLY A 50 -7.27 -65.54 31.43
N VAL A 51 -6.31 -65.06 32.24
CA VAL A 51 -6.22 -64.59 33.66
C VAL A 51 -5.00 -63.61 33.73
N VAL A 52 -5.05 -62.38 34.28
CA VAL A 52 -4.89 -61.95 35.71
C VAL A 52 -3.47 -62.22 36.27
N ASN A 53 -2.72 -61.33 36.97
CA ASN A 53 -3.00 -60.01 37.60
C ASN A 53 -1.87 -58.95 37.27
N CYS A 54 -1.36 -57.97 38.06
CA CYS A 54 -1.42 -57.63 39.50
C CYS A 54 -1.36 -56.10 39.87
N ILE A 55 -0.24 -55.56 40.41
CA ILE A 55 -0.22 -54.51 41.48
C ILE A 55 1.16 -53.75 41.52
N GLU A 56 1.44 -52.54 42.06
CA GLU A 56 0.75 -51.57 42.97
C GLU A 56 1.24 -50.08 42.84
N ARG A 57 0.95 -49.20 43.83
CA ARG A 57 1.62 -47.91 44.15
C ARG A 57 1.85 -47.80 45.68
N PRO A 58 2.90 -47.10 46.15
CA PRO A 58 2.67 -46.03 47.15
C PRO A 58 3.53 -44.75 46.92
N GLN A 59 3.77 -43.94 47.97
CA GLN A 59 4.06 -42.49 47.90
C GLN A 59 5.38 -42.03 48.59
N SER A 60 5.74 -40.75 48.33
CA SER A 60 6.25 -39.74 49.28
C SER A 60 7.77 -39.57 49.57
N THR A 61 8.13 -38.33 49.97
CA THR A 61 9.41 -37.86 50.59
C THR A 61 10.68 -37.88 49.72
N SER A 62 11.74 -37.07 49.96
CA SER A 62 11.86 -35.71 50.54
C SER A 62 13.28 -35.13 50.32
N SER A 63 13.40 -33.79 50.25
CA SER A 63 14.52 -32.93 50.70
C SER A 63 16.02 -33.28 50.46
N SER A 64 16.72 -32.29 49.87
CA SER A 64 18.04 -31.74 50.27
C SER A 64 19.37 -32.54 50.16
N ALA A 65 20.29 -31.94 49.38
CA ALA A 65 21.70 -31.63 49.68
C ALA A 65 22.76 -32.74 50.01
N GLY A 66 23.84 -32.74 49.21
CA GLY A 66 25.16 -32.33 49.77
C GLY A 66 26.39 -33.26 49.67
N VAL A 67 27.35 -32.87 48.80
CA VAL A 67 28.84 -32.88 49.03
C VAL A 67 29.63 -34.21 49.10
N GLY A 68 30.78 -34.23 48.38
CA GLY A 68 31.89 -35.22 48.48
C GLY A 68 31.83 -36.32 47.39
N GLY A 69 32.89 -36.76 46.71
CA GLY A 69 34.36 -36.65 46.88
C GLY A 69 34.97 -38.07 46.85
N MET A 70 36.19 -38.40 46.39
CA MET A 70 37.32 -37.65 45.81
C MET A 70 38.29 -38.61 45.09
N SER A 71 38.80 -38.27 43.90
CA SER A 71 40.12 -38.67 43.33
C SER A 71 40.30 -37.92 41.98
N GLY A 72 41.46 -37.41 41.56
CA GLY A 72 42.83 -37.51 42.07
C GLY A 72 43.69 -38.32 41.09
N SER A 73 44.80 -37.83 40.50
CA SER A 73 45.53 -36.54 40.56
C SER A 73 46.00 -36.16 39.12
N MET A 74 47.06 -35.43 38.70
CA MET A 74 48.22 -34.59 39.14
C MET A 74 48.76 -33.93 37.82
N SER A 75 49.73 -33.01 37.67
CA SER A 75 50.34 -31.86 38.39
C SER A 75 51.56 -31.39 37.54
N ALA A 76 52.06 -30.15 37.48
CA ALA A 76 51.62 -28.80 37.84
C ALA A 76 52.62 -27.80 37.19
N GLY A 77 52.38 -26.47 37.21
CA GLY A 77 53.24 -25.49 36.50
C GLY A 77 53.09 -24.02 36.93
N THR A 78 53.52 -23.71 38.16
CA THR A 78 53.58 -22.38 38.80
C THR A 78 54.69 -21.48 38.17
N ALA A 79 54.84 -20.15 38.39
CA ALA A 79 54.39 -19.25 39.47
C ALA A 79 54.38 -17.73 39.07
N MET A 80 53.93 -16.89 40.01
CA MET A 80 53.93 -15.41 39.97
C MET A 80 55.19 -14.77 40.58
N SER A 81 55.46 -13.50 40.22
CA SER A 81 56.30 -12.52 40.94
C SER A 81 55.72 -11.11 40.63
N ARG A 82 55.26 -10.29 41.61
CA ARG A 82 55.99 -9.25 42.40
C ARG A 82 56.71 -8.17 41.55
N ALA A 83 56.70 -6.87 41.89
CA ALA A 83 55.98 -6.11 42.93
C ALA A 83 56.12 -4.57 42.76
N THR A 84 55.46 -3.81 43.66
CA THR A 84 55.83 -2.48 44.22
C THR A 84 55.64 -1.15 43.45
N THR A 85 55.47 -0.09 44.26
CA THR A 85 55.15 1.34 44.00
C THR A 85 56.21 2.23 44.75
N PRO A 86 56.01 3.52 45.09
CA PRO A 86 55.58 4.77 44.40
C PRO A 86 56.79 5.80 44.45
N PRO A 87 56.75 7.10 44.88
CA PRO A 87 55.74 8.19 44.99
C PRO A 87 56.20 9.60 44.49
N SER A 88 55.59 10.68 45.02
CA SER A 88 55.83 12.16 44.85
C SER A 88 55.18 12.82 43.61
N GLY A 89 54.67 14.05 43.63
CA GLY A 89 54.59 15.11 44.67
C GLY A 89 55.53 16.29 44.39
N SER A 90 55.17 17.58 44.42
CA SER A 90 53.96 18.37 44.68
C SER A 90 54.43 19.84 44.69
N ASP A 91 53.60 20.79 44.21
CA ASP A 91 53.85 22.25 44.15
C ASP A 91 55.06 22.77 43.35
N TRP A 92 54.81 23.71 42.44
CA TRP A 92 55.18 25.14 42.49
C TRP A 92 54.96 25.78 41.10
N GLY A 93 54.89 27.12 41.01
CA GLY A 93 55.09 27.82 39.72
C GLY A 93 53.84 28.36 39.01
N SER A 94 53.17 29.29 39.67
CA SER A 94 52.23 30.27 39.11
C SER A 94 52.50 30.79 37.69
N ARG A 95 51.43 31.00 36.90
CA ARG A 95 51.09 32.31 36.30
C ARG A 95 49.70 32.35 35.65
N ALA A 96 48.86 33.26 36.14
CA ALA A 96 47.87 33.94 35.30
C ALA A 96 48.51 35.23 34.75
N VAL A 97 47.97 35.79 33.64
CA VAL A 97 47.81 37.23 33.36
C VAL A 97 47.10 37.39 31.99
N LEU A 98 46.48 38.56 31.78
CA LEU A 98 45.59 38.87 30.66
C LEU A 98 46.34 39.62 29.50
N PRO A 99 45.83 40.70 28.85
CA PRO A 99 45.64 40.76 27.39
C PRO A 99 46.55 41.86 26.76
N PRO A 100 46.07 42.90 26.03
CA PRO A 100 45.22 43.01 24.83
C PRO A 100 45.98 43.68 23.63
N GLN A 101 45.26 44.08 22.56
CA GLN A 101 45.67 45.04 21.50
C GLN A 101 46.80 44.55 20.55
N ALA A 102 46.78 44.68 19.22
CA ALA A 102 46.38 45.75 18.28
C ALA A 102 47.44 46.85 18.07
N VAL A 103 48.15 46.82 16.93
CA VAL A 103 48.84 47.97 16.29
C VAL A 103 49.20 47.62 14.81
N SER A 104 49.59 48.64 14.03
CA SER A 104 49.98 48.65 12.59
C SER A 104 51.21 47.75 12.26
N SER A 105 51.62 47.50 11.01
CA SER A 105 51.62 48.34 9.80
C SER A 105 51.63 47.48 8.50
N GLU A 106 50.88 47.82 7.44
CA GLU A 106 51.11 48.84 6.38
C GLU A 106 51.98 48.37 5.19
N ARG A 107 51.34 48.22 4.00
CA ARG A 107 52.00 48.46 2.70
C ARG A 107 51.01 48.93 1.65
N ALA A 108 51.37 50.01 0.96
CA ALA A 108 50.63 50.60 -0.16
C ALA A 108 50.99 49.91 -1.51
N ARG A 109 50.50 50.26 -2.72
CA ARG A 109 49.86 51.50 -3.24
C ARG A 109 49.21 51.22 -4.61
N ARG A 110 48.54 52.25 -5.19
CA ARG A 110 47.84 52.32 -6.53
C ARG A 110 46.40 51.80 -6.51
N GLY A 111 45.36 52.54 -6.93
CA GLY A 111 45.22 54.00 -7.07
C GLY A 111 44.84 54.54 -8.46
N ARG A 112 43.56 54.91 -8.65
CA ARG A 112 43.11 56.01 -9.54
C ARG A 112 41.63 56.39 -9.31
N SER A 113 41.39 57.69 -9.11
CA SER A 113 40.32 58.56 -9.65
C SER A 113 38.83 58.09 -9.74
N ALA A 114 37.79 58.91 -9.56
CA ALA A 114 37.49 60.19 -8.86
C ALA A 114 36.04 60.63 -9.25
N ARG A 115 35.49 61.68 -8.60
CA ARG A 115 34.12 62.25 -8.74
C ARG A 115 33.02 61.38 -8.11
N GLY A 116 31.98 61.92 -7.48
CA GLY A 116 31.72 63.33 -7.08
C GLY A 116 30.22 63.61 -6.88
N LEU A 117 29.87 64.46 -5.90
CA LEU A 117 28.49 64.86 -5.49
C LEU A 117 27.69 63.75 -4.75
N GLY A 118 26.88 64.03 -3.72
CA GLY A 118 26.79 65.24 -2.91
C GLY A 118 25.47 65.39 -2.11
N MET A 119 25.56 65.56 -0.77
CA MET A 119 24.51 66.07 0.15
C MET A 119 23.23 65.20 0.36
N SER A 120 22.53 65.21 1.50
CA SER A 120 22.86 65.71 2.86
C SER A 120 22.04 65.01 3.98
N MET A 121 22.40 65.27 5.25
CA MET A 121 21.91 64.61 6.47
C MET A 121 20.45 64.87 6.88
N ARG A 122 19.84 63.91 7.60
CA ARG A 122 19.41 63.98 9.04
C ARG A 122 18.79 62.62 9.43
N ARG A 123 19.15 61.91 10.52
CA ARG A 123 19.05 62.18 11.99
C ARG A 123 17.59 62.46 12.45
N SER A 124 17.03 61.83 13.49
CA SER A 124 17.55 60.80 14.44
C SER A 124 16.48 60.26 15.43
N LYS A 125 16.74 59.10 16.06
CA LYS A 125 16.08 58.51 17.27
C LYS A 125 14.61 58.06 17.10
N ALA A 126 14.08 56.92 17.59
CA ALA A 126 14.44 55.87 18.57
C ALA A 126 13.81 55.97 19.98
N ARG A 127 13.36 54.82 20.50
CA ARG A 127 12.62 54.53 21.77
C ARG A 127 11.14 54.99 21.84
N SER A 128 10.27 54.42 22.68
CA SER A 128 10.03 53.02 23.15
C SER A 128 8.70 52.97 23.95
N SER A 129 8.16 51.76 24.23
CA SER A 129 7.39 51.32 25.43
C SER A 129 6.56 52.31 26.30
N ALA A 130 5.37 51.98 26.85
CA ALA A 130 4.45 50.84 26.73
C ALA A 130 3.21 51.06 27.66
N ASP A 131 2.18 50.22 27.48
CA ASP A 131 1.22 49.75 28.52
C ASP A 131 0.10 50.70 29.06
N ARG A 132 -0.99 50.03 29.52
CA ARG A 132 -2.20 50.48 30.26
C ARG A 132 -3.27 51.33 29.54
N LYS A 133 -4.57 51.25 29.92
CA LYS A 133 -5.45 50.10 30.29
C LYS A 133 -6.91 50.58 30.49
N LEU A 134 -7.88 49.67 30.28
CA LEU A 134 -9.26 49.62 30.87
C LEU A 134 -10.37 50.63 30.44
N TRP A 135 -11.51 50.05 30.00
CA TRP A 135 -12.94 50.43 30.22
C TRP A 135 -13.48 51.78 29.68
N GLY A 136 -14.74 51.92 29.22
CA GLY A 136 -15.79 50.91 28.97
C GLY A 136 -17.20 51.51 28.68
N VAL A 137 -18.20 50.62 28.47
CA VAL A 137 -19.67 50.84 28.67
C VAL A 137 -20.54 51.54 27.58
N ARG A 138 -21.15 50.69 26.73
CA ARG A 138 -22.60 50.60 26.32
C ARG A 138 -23.33 51.57 25.35
N PHE A 139 -24.11 50.90 24.48
CA PHE A 139 -25.42 51.25 23.86
C PHE A 139 -25.50 52.42 22.86
N LEU A 140 -26.49 52.54 21.96
CA LEU A 140 -27.29 51.64 21.07
C LEU A 140 -28.47 52.49 20.55
N VAL A 141 -28.69 52.59 19.23
CA VAL A 141 -30.00 52.52 18.50
C VAL A 141 -29.95 53.23 17.13
N ARG A 142 -30.64 52.60 16.17
CA ARG A 142 -31.07 53.03 14.82
C ARG A 142 -30.86 54.50 14.39
N CYS A 143 -30.41 54.67 13.14
CA CYS A 143 -31.31 55.10 12.06
C CYS A 143 -30.82 54.58 10.68
N ALA A 144 -31.66 54.62 9.65
CA ALA A 144 -31.33 54.10 8.31
C ALA A 144 -31.94 54.96 7.18
N THR A 145 -31.09 55.58 6.35
CA THR A 145 -31.52 56.34 5.17
C THR A 145 -30.50 56.30 4.01
N SER A 146 -31.02 56.03 2.81
CA SER A 146 -30.66 56.64 1.52
C SER A 146 -29.20 56.69 0.99
N ARG A 147 -28.96 55.82 -0.01
CA ARG A 147 -28.34 56.10 -1.34
C ARG A 147 -26.83 56.45 -1.49
N ARG A 148 -26.19 55.59 -2.32
CA ARG A 148 -25.24 55.88 -3.43
C ARG A 148 -23.74 56.14 -3.16
N ASP A 149 -22.96 55.18 -3.69
CA ASP A 149 -21.85 55.37 -4.65
C ASP A 149 -20.51 56.01 -4.22
N ALA A 150 -19.60 55.16 -3.69
CA ALA A 150 -18.15 55.30 -3.88
C ALA A 150 -17.44 53.93 -3.75
N PRO A 151 -16.48 53.57 -4.63
CA PRO A 151 -15.87 52.23 -4.65
C PRO A 151 -14.78 52.05 -3.58
N ARG A 152 -15.16 51.49 -2.42
CA ARG A 152 -14.17 51.09 -1.39
C ARG A 152 -13.34 49.88 -1.85
N ARG A 153 -12.05 50.13 -2.17
CA ARG A 153 -10.99 49.11 -2.29
C ARG A 153 -11.02 48.15 -1.10
N LYS A 154 -11.61 46.96 -1.25
CA LYS A 154 -11.36 45.86 -0.33
C LYS A 154 -9.94 45.34 -0.61
N ARG A 155 -9.01 45.57 0.33
CA ARG A 155 -7.81 44.74 0.41
C ARG A 155 -8.29 43.29 0.56
N ALA A 156 -8.07 42.46 -0.47
CA ALA A 156 -8.23 41.02 -0.31
C ALA A 156 -7.30 40.57 0.81
N LYS A 157 -7.83 39.88 1.83
CA LYS A 157 -6.96 39.17 2.76
C LYS A 157 -6.22 38.11 1.96
N ALA A 158 -4.91 37.96 2.21
CA ALA A 158 -4.12 36.89 1.61
C ALA A 158 -4.82 35.55 1.83
N GLY A 159 -4.81 34.69 0.80
CA GLY A 159 -5.57 33.44 0.82
C GLY A 159 -5.12 32.55 1.96
N GLN A 160 -6.02 32.29 2.92
CA GLN A 160 -5.83 31.13 3.79
C GLN A 160 -5.95 29.89 2.91
N VAL A 161 -4.86 29.13 2.82
CA VAL A 161 -4.93 27.69 2.49
C VAL A 161 -5.97 27.08 3.43
N VAL A 162 -6.82 26.19 2.90
CA VAL A 162 -7.83 25.50 3.73
C VAL A 162 -7.14 24.37 4.52
N TYR A 163 -6.33 24.78 5.50
CA TYR A 163 -6.06 23.94 6.65
C TYR A 163 -7.41 23.56 7.24
N GLN A 164 -7.73 22.26 7.23
CA GLN A 164 -8.90 21.78 7.93
C GLN A 164 -8.75 22.13 9.41
N ARG A 165 -9.84 22.61 10.03
CA ARG A 165 -9.80 22.91 11.47
C ARG A 165 -9.51 21.60 12.21
N PRO A 166 -8.58 21.56 13.18
CA PRO A 166 -8.41 20.38 14.02
C PRO A 166 -9.76 20.03 14.66
N MET A 167 -10.09 18.75 14.66
CA MET A 167 -11.42 18.29 15.05
C MET A 167 -11.70 18.63 16.52
N GLN A 168 -12.84 19.26 16.80
CA GLN A 168 -13.30 19.42 18.18
C GLN A 168 -13.69 18.05 18.73
N LEU A 169 -13.14 17.67 19.90
CA LEU A 169 -13.39 16.36 20.54
C LEU A 169 -14.89 16.08 20.77
N SER A 170 -15.73 17.12 20.81
CA SER A 170 -17.19 17.01 20.85
C SER A 170 -17.81 16.20 19.69
N ARG A 171 -17.09 15.99 18.57
CA ARG A 171 -17.53 15.09 17.49
C ARG A 171 -17.19 13.61 17.71
N LEU A 172 -16.17 13.31 18.51
CA LEU A 172 -15.85 11.93 18.93
C LEU A 172 -16.79 11.48 20.05
N ALA A 173 -17.17 12.40 20.94
CA ALA A 173 -18.00 12.14 22.11
C ALA A 173 -19.23 11.23 21.85
N PRO A 174 -20.11 11.44 20.85
CA PRO A 174 -21.27 10.58 20.64
C PRO A 174 -20.92 9.17 20.13
N VAL A 175 -19.84 9.00 19.34
CA VAL A 175 -19.44 7.68 18.82
C VAL A 175 -18.71 6.87 19.89
N VAL A 176 -17.83 7.52 20.66
CA VAL A 176 -17.18 6.92 21.82
C VAL A 176 -18.21 6.60 22.90
N ALA A 177 -19.20 7.48 23.14
CA ALA A 177 -20.30 7.19 24.05
C ALA A 177 -21.22 6.06 23.56
N LEU A 178 -21.39 5.86 22.25
CA LEU A 178 -22.14 4.72 21.72
C LEU A 178 -21.38 3.40 21.93
N ALA A 179 -20.06 3.38 21.70
CA ALA A 179 -19.22 2.21 22.00
C ALA A 179 -19.19 1.90 23.52
N LEU A 180 -19.10 2.93 24.37
CA LEU A 180 -19.18 2.81 25.84
C LEU A 180 -20.60 2.58 26.39
N ALA A 181 -21.64 2.71 25.56
CA ALA A 181 -23.01 2.31 25.90
C ALA A 181 -23.35 0.90 25.38
N ALA A 182 -22.55 0.36 24.47
CA ALA A 182 -22.62 -1.02 24.00
C ALA A 182 -21.85 -2.00 24.91
N THR A 183 -20.98 -1.52 25.80
CA THR A 183 -20.45 -2.35 26.90
C THR A 183 -21.57 -2.63 27.90
N PRO A 184 -21.79 -3.89 28.33
CA PRO A 184 -22.68 -4.21 29.45
C PRO A 184 -22.31 -3.40 30.70
N SER A 185 -23.27 -3.21 31.60
CA SER A 185 -22.98 -2.55 32.87
C SER A 185 -21.92 -3.33 33.66
N LEU A 186 -21.10 -2.64 34.45
CA LEU A 186 -20.00 -3.28 35.18
C LEU A 186 -20.50 -4.43 36.09
N ALA A 187 -21.72 -4.30 36.62
CA ALA A 187 -22.40 -5.37 37.36
C ALA A 187 -22.68 -6.60 36.48
N TRP A 188 -23.21 -6.43 35.27
CA TRP A 188 -23.47 -7.54 34.35
C TRP A 188 -22.16 -8.21 33.87
N ALA A 189 -21.10 -7.43 33.68
CA ALA A 189 -19.78 -7.97 33.38
C ALA A 189 -19.19 -8.77 34.56
N GLN A 190 -19.36 -8.31 35.81
CA GLN A 190 -18.93 -9.05 37.01
C GLN A 190 -19.77 -10.31 37.24
N GLU A 191 -21.07 -10.28 36.97
CA GLU A 191 -22.00 -11.39 37.16
C GLU A 191 -21.82 -12.47 36.07
N ALA A 192 -21.51 -12.07 34.82
CA ALA A 192 -21.07 -12.99 33.77
C ALA A 192 -19.70 -13.61 34.08
N ALA A 193 -18.72 -12.80 34.52
CA ALA A 193 -17.38 -13.30 34.88
C ALA A 193 -17.37 -14.26 36.08
N ALA A 194 -18.39 -14.18 36.95
CA ALA A 194 -18.60 -15.13 38.05
C ALA A 194 -19.32 -16.43 37.62
N ALA A 195 -19.78 -16.54 36.37
CA ALA A 195 -20.59 -17.65 35.87
C ALA A 195 -19.85 -18.58 34.89
N THR A 196 -18.66 -18.21 34.39
CA THR A 196 -17.96 -18.94 33.31
C THR A 196 -16.56 -19.39 33.71
N GLU A 197 -16.44 -20.55 34.35
CA GLU A 197 -15.14 -21.22 34.62
C GLU A 197 -14.89 -22.44 33.70
N GLU A 198 -15.88 -22.90 32.92
CA GLU A 198 -15.78 -24.09 32.04
C GLU A 198 -16.17 -23.88 30.55
N ALA A 199 -16.44 -22.65 30.11
CA ALA A 199 -16.73 -22.36 28.70
C ALA A 199 -16.13 -21.03 28.24
N ALA A 200 -15.57 -21.01 27.03
CA ALA A 200 -15.19 -19.76 26.36
C ALA A 200 -16.46 -18.93 26.06
N PRO A 201 -16.47 -17.62 26.32
CA PRO A 201 -17.64 -16.79 26.07
C PRO A 201 -17.91 -16.66 24.57
N ASP A 202 -19.09 -17.11 24.13
CA ASP A 202 -19.58 -16.80 22.79
C ASP A 202 -19.92 -15.30 22.72
N PHE A 203 -19.07 -14.54 22.02
CA PHE A 203 -19.23 -13.11 21.86
C PHE A 203 -20.39 -12.73 20.94
N GLY A 204 -20.89 -13.66 20.11
CA GLY A 204 -21.98 -13.43 19.17
C GLY A 204 -21.81 -12.13 18.37
N PHE A 205 -22.83 -11.26 18.39
CA PHE A 205 -22.83 -9.95 17.72
C PHE A 205 -21.69 -9.02 18.16
N LEU A 206 -21.18 -9.16 19.39
CA LEU A 206 -20.10 -8.31 19.90
C LEU A 206 -18.79 -8.56 19.13
N SER A 207 -18.58 -9.77 18.60
CA SER A 207 -17.43 -10.11 17.75
C SER A 207 -17.33 -9.22 16.48
N LEU A 208 -18.45 -8.66 16.02
CA LEU A 208 -18.50 -7.75 14.87
C LEU A 208 -18.12 -6.30 15.22
N LEU A 209 -18.25 -5.88 16.49
CA LEU A 209 -18.10 -4.47 16.83
C LEU A 209 -16.67 -3.93 16.64
N PRO A 210 -15.57 -4.67 16.92
CA PRO A 210 -14.22 -4.21 16.62
C PRO A 210 -13.97 -3.87 15.13
N PRO A 211 -14.26 -4.76 14.16
CA PRO A 211 -14.13 -4.40 12.74
C PRO A 211 -15.19 -3.41 12.25
N LEU A 212 -16.45 -3.49 12.72
CA LEU A 212 -17.47 -2.49 12.35
C LEU A 212 -17.13 -1.10 12.89
N LEU A 213 -16.49 -0.99 14.05
CA LEU A 213 -15.96 0.27 14.58
C LEU A 213 -14.79 0.75 13.72
N ALA A 214 -13.88 -0.13 13.30
CA ALA A 214 -12.79 0.23 12.39
C ALA A 214 -13.33 0.76 11.05
N ILE A 215 -14.30 0.07 10.42
CA ILE A 215 -15.00 0.57 9.22
C ILE A 215 -15.63 1.94 9.51
N THR A 216 -16.47 2.04 10.54
CA THR A 216 -17.26 3.24 10.84
C THR A 216 -16.38 4.45 11.17
N LEU A 217 -15.33 4.28 11.97
CA LEU A 217 -14.38 5.35 12.28
C LEU A 217 -13.50 5.71 11.09
N ALA A 218 -13.15 4.76 10.22
CA ALA A 218 -12.44 5.09 8.98
C ALA A 218 -13.31 5.99 8.08
N LEU A 219 -14.58 5.61 7.87
CA LEU A 219 -15.57 6.40 7.12
C LEU A 219 -15.83 7.80 7.71
N VAL A 220 -15.94 7.91 9.05
CA VAL A 220 -16.32 9.16 9.74
C VAL A 220 -15.13 10.07 10.03
N LEU A 221 -13.99 9.52 10.45
CA LEU A 221 -12.81 10.30 10.83
C LEU A 221 -11.84 10.54 9.67
N ARG A 222 -11.85 9.68 8.64
CA ARG A 222 -10.85 9.68 7.54
C ARG A 222 -9.42 9.53 8.07
N GLN A 223 -9.26 8.65 9.05
CA GLN A 223 -8.03 8.43 9.80
C GLN A 223 -7.89 6.95 10.16
N VAL A 224 -7.28 6.17 9.26
CA VAL A 224 -7.17 4.70 9.37
C VAL A 224 -6.43 4.26 10.64
N LEU A 225 -5.33 4.91 11.01
CA LEU A 225 -4.58 4.56 12.23
C LEU A 225 -5.44 4.65 13.50
N LEU A 226 -6.28 5.69 13.61
CA LEU A 226 -7.21 5.86 14.72
C LEU A 226 -8.35 4.84 14.65
N ALA A 227 -8.80 4.48 13.45
CA ALA A 227 -9.89 3.55 13.24
C ALA A 227 -9.49 2.10 13.56
N LEU A 228 -8.37 1.62 13.02
CA LEU A 228 -7.79 0.32 13.35
C LEU A 228 -7.42 0.26 14.83
N GLY A 229 -6.71 1.26 15.36
CA GLY A 229 -6.33 1.31 16.77
C GLY A 229 -7.53 1.30 17.74
N ALA A 230 -8.64 1.96 17.38
CA ALA A 230 -9.88 1.90 18.16
C ALA A 230 -10.61 0.55 18.02
N GLY A 231 -10.56 -0.10 16.86
CA GLY A 231 -11.04 -1.47 16.68
C GLY A 231 -10.26 -2.45 17.55
N VAL A 232 -8.92 -2.42 17.48
CA VAL A 232 -8.02 -3.22 18.33
C VAL A 232 -8.27 -2.96 19.81
N TRP A 233 -8.44 -1.70 20.22
CA TRP A 233 -8.74 -1.37 21.61
C TRP A 233 -10.11 -1.88 22.07
N LEU A 234 -11.15 -1.82 21.22
CA LEU A 234 -12.48 -2.35 21.56
C LEU A 234 -12.48 -3.89 21.63
N GLY A 235 -11.75 -4.57 20.75
CA GLY A 235 -11.63 -6.03 20.81
C GLY A 235 -10.87 -6.50 22.04
N ALA A 236 -9.73 -5.85 22.35
CA ALA A 236 -9.00 -6.06 23.59
C ALA A 236 -9.86 -5.76 24.83
N LEU A 237 -10.81 -4.81 24.74
CA LEU A 237 -11.77 -4.53 25.82
C LEU A 237 -12.75 -5.68 26.05
N PHE A 238 -13.15 -6.41 25.02
CA PHE A 238 -14.03 -7.57 25.18
C PHE A 238 -13.29 -8.80 25.70
N VAL A 239 -12.09 -9.08 25.19
CA VAL A 239 -11.25 -10.19 25.68
C VAL A 239 -10.81 -9.98 27.14
N GLU A 240 -10.45 -8.75 27.53
CA GLU A 240 -10.11 -8.42 28.92
C GLU A 240 -11.34 -8.09 29.79
N VAL A 241 -12.50 -8.70 29.49
CA VAL A 241 -13.75 -8.66 30.29
C VAL A 241 -14.12 -7.23 30.73
N TYR A 242 -14.14 -6.31 29.76
CA TYR A 242 -14.48 -4.90 29.91
C TYR A 242 -13.58 -4.09 30.85
N HIS A 243 -12.34 -4.54 31.14
CA HIS A 243 -11.41 -3.85 32.03
C HIS A 243 -10.45 -2.89 31.26
N PRO A 244 -10.77 -1.58 31.11
CA PRO A 244 -10.16 -0.72 30.09
C PRO A 244 -8.66 -0.50 30.26
N VAL A 245 -8.13 -0.49 31.49
CA VAL A 245 -6.68 -0.36 31.72
C VAL A 245 -5.91 -1.58 31.23
N ARG A 246 -6.48 -2.79 31.39
CA ARG A 246 -5.85 -4.03 30.89
C ARG A 246 -5.95 -4.09 29.38
N ALA A 247 -7.13 -3.85 28.83
CA ALA A 247 -7.36 -3.74 27.39
C ALA A 247 -6.37 -2.78 26.70
N THR A 248 -6.12 -1.62 27.31
CA THR A 248 -5.16 -0.63 26.78
C THR A 248 -3.71 -1.12 26.81
N LEU A 249 -3.32 -1.86 27.85
CA LEU A 249 -1.99 -2.48 27.93
C LEU A 249 -1.86 -3.63 26.92
N ARG A 250 -2.85 -4.53 26.86
CA ARG A 250 -2.90 -5.70 25.96
C ARG A 250 -2.96 -5.32 24.49
N ALA A 251 -3.64 -4.22 24.13
CA ALA A 251 -3.58 -3.64 22.79
C ALA A 251 -2.14 -3.32 22.34
N ILE A 252 -1.23 -3.07 23.29
CA ILE A 252 0.18 -2.79 23.05
C ILE A 252 1.02 -4.07 23.21
N ASP A 253 1.04 -4.66 24.41
CA ASP A 253 2.01 -5.69 24.81
C ASP A 253 1.65 -7.13 24.41
N ARG A 254 0.39 -7.40 24.08
CA ARG A 254 -0.09 -8.64 23.47
C ARG A 254 -0.27 -8.41 21.97
N TYR A 255 -1.35 -7.75 21.56
CA TYR A 255 -1.76 -7.70 20.15
C TYR A 255 -0.72 -7.02 19.23
N ALA A 256 -0.28 -5.79 19.54
CA ALA A 256 0.67 -5.09 18.65
C ALA A 256 2.10 -5.65 18.72
N VAL A 257 2.60 -6.03 19.91
CA VAL A 257 3.94 -6.61 20.04
C VAL A 257 4.02 -8.02 19.45
N GLU A 258 3.08 -8.92 19.75
CA GLU A 258 3.12 -10.28 19.20
C GLU A 258 2.86 -10.30 17.70
N ALA A 259 2.03 -9.39 17.17
CA ALA A 259 1.84 -9.23 15.73
C ALA A 259 3.11 -8.75 15.01
N ALA A 260 3.94 -7.92 15.66
CA ALA A 260 5.20 -7.41 15.09
C ALA A 260 6.43 -8.30 15.39
N ALA A 261 6.33 -9.20 16.36
CA ALA A 261 7.39 -10.13 16.77
C ALA A 261 7.31 -11.52 16.12
N ASP A 262 6.20 -11.80 15.43
CA ASP A 262 6.09 -12.93 14.52
C ASP A 262 7.17 -12.89 13.42
N SER A 263 7.71 -14.05 13.01
CA SER A 263 8.88 -14.11 12.12
C SER A 263 8.60 -13.61 10.71
N ASP A 264 7.41 -13.91 10.19
CA ASP A 264 7.07 -13.69 8.79
C ASP A 264 6.52 -12.28 8.64
N HIS A 265 5.74 -11.82 9.62
CA HIS A 265 5.41 -10.40 9.79
C HIS A 265 6.66 -9.53 9.95
N ALA A 266 7.62 -9.91 10.78
CA ALA A 266 8.89 -9.19 10.92
C ALA A 266 9.69 -9.18 9.60
N ALA A 267 9.72 -10.29 8.87
CA ALA A 267 10.33 -10.36 7.54
C ALA A 267 9.65 -9.42 6.53
N ILE A 268 8.31 -9.35 6.53
CA ILE A 268 7.50 -8.44 5.70
C ILE A 268 7.76 -6.97 6.06
N LEU A 269 7.87 -6.63 7.34
CA LEU A 269 8.19 -5.26 7.80
C LEU A 269 9.61 -4.85 7.37
N ILE A 270 10.60 -5.71 7.58
CA ILE A 270 12.00 -5.45 7.18
C ILE A 270 12.12 -5.37 5.66
N PHE A 271 11.44 -6.26 4.92
CA PHE A 271 11.33 -6.21 3.45
C PHE A 271 10.78 -4.86 2.97
N SER A 272 9.64 -4.44 3.52
CA SER A 272 8.95 -3.22 3.10
C SER A 272 9.79 -1.97 3.36
N LEU A 273 10.44 -1.89 4.52
CA LEU A 273 11.37 -0.80 4.85
C LEU A 273 12.63 -0.82 3.96
N ALA A 274 13.21 -1.99 3.69
CA ALA A 274 14.39 -2.12 2.82
C ALA A 274 14.06 -1.76 1.36
N LEU A 275 12.89 -2.15 0.87
CA LEU A 275 12.42 -1.79 -0.47
C LEU A 275 12.17 -0.27 -0.56
N GLY A 276 11.53 0.33 0.44
CA GLY A 276 11.39 1.79 0.56
C GLY A 276 12.73 2.51 0.55
N GLY A 277 13.71 2.03 1.31
CA GLY A 277 15.08 2.57 1.31
C GLY A 277 15.77 2.48 -0.05
N MET A 278 15.61 1.36 -0.76
CA MET A 278 16.09 1.19 -2.14
C MET A 278 15.46 2.25 -3.07
N ILE A 279 14.15 2.45 -2.98
CA ILE A 279 13.39 3.42 -3.78
C ILE A 279 13.82 4.86 -3.46
N GLY A 280 14.10 5.18 -2.20
CA GLY A 280 14.66 6.47 -1.78
C GLY A 280 16.04 6.75 -2.42
N VAL A 281 16.95 5.77 -2.39
CA VAL A 281 18.25 5.86 -3.06
C VAL A 281 18.11 5.99 -4.57
N MET A 282 17.28 5.16 -5.22
CA MET A 282 17.00 5.22 -6.66
C MET A 282 16.49 6.60 -7.10
N THR A 283 15.65 7.23 -6.27
CA THR A 283 15.05 8.53 -6.55
C THR A 283 16.08 9.65 -6.40
N ARG A 284 16.75 9.77 -5.24
CA ARG A 284 17.74 10.82 -4.97
C ARG A 284 19.01 10.67 -5.84
N ALA A 285 19.35 9.47 -6.27
CA ALA A 285 20.44 9.23 -7.23
C ALA A 285 20.08 9.59 -8.69
N GLY A 286 18.85 10.05 -8.97
CA GLY A 286 18.43 10.43 -10.33
C GLY A 286 18.09 9.24 -11.24
N GLY A 287 17.87 8.05 -10.68
CA GLY A 287 17.41 6.88 -11.42
C GLY A 287 16.02 7.10 -12.02
N ALA A 288 15.08 7.55 -11.17
CA ALA A 288 13.73 7.95 -11.53
C ALA A 288 13.73 8.99 -12.67
N SER A 289 14.38 10.14 -12.48
CA SER A 289 14.53 11.19 -13.49
C SER A 289 15.25 10.71 -14.76
N GLY A 290 16.11 9.69 -14.65
CA GLY A 290 16.76 9.02 -15.77
C GLY A 290 15.81 8.18 -16.63
N ILE A 291 14.86 7.48 -16.02
CA ILE A 291 13.78 6.79 -16.74
C ILE A 291 12.90 7.83 -17.47
N ALA A 292 12.53 8.92 -16.79
CA ALA A 292 11.78 10.01 -17.40
C ALA A 292 12.47 10.57 -18.66
N GLN A 293 13.78 10.87 -18.61
CA GLN A 293 14.53 11.36 -19.76
C GLN A 293 14.61 10.39 -20.96
N LEU A 294 14.44 9.08 -20.76
CA LEU A 294 14.41 8.10 -21.85
C LEU A 294 13.08 8.17 -22.64
N VAL A 295 11.98 8.50 -21.96
CA VAL A 295 10.64 8.55 -22.54
C VAL A 295 10.33 9.94 -23.11
N THR A 296 10.66 11.03 -22.41
CA THR A 296 10.34 12.41 -22.81
C THR A 296 10.90 12.81 -24.16
N ARG A 297 12.07 12.29 -24.56
CA ARG A 297 12.68 12.51 -25.89
C ARG A 297 11.81 12.05 -27.08
N ARG A 298 10.74 11.30 -26.85
CA ARG A 298 9.82 10.76 -27.88
C ARG A 298 8.47 11.50 -27.95
N ALA A 299 8.23 12.47 -27.07
CA ALA A 299 6.98 13.22 -26.96
C ALA A 299 6.94 14.44 -27.93
N SER A 300 6.77 14.19 -29.23
CA SER A 300 6.77 15.25 -30.27
C SER A 300 5.40 15.84 -30.62
N ASP A 301 4.31 15.13 -30.35
CA ASP A 301 2.92 15.58 -30.56
C ASP A 301 2.02 15.18 -29.38
N ALA A 302 0.79 15.70 -29.32
CA ALA A 302 -0.09 15.50 -28.18
C ALA A 302 -0.47 14.02 -27.89
N PRO A 303 -0.80 13.18 -28.88
CA PRO A 303 -0.89 11.73 -28.68
C PRO A 303 0.41 11.11 -28.14
N ARG A 304 1.57 11.40 -28.75
CA ARG A 304 2.88 10.89 -28.30
C ARG A 304 3.26 11.35 -26.90
N GLY A 305 2.88 12.58 -26.51
CA GLY A 305 3.09 13.11 -25.15
C GLY A 305 2.22 12.44 -24.10
N GLN A 306 0.98 12.10 -24.43
CA GLN A 306 0.11 11.32 -23.55
C GLN A 306 0.57 9.85 -23.44
N LEU A 307 0.97 9.23 -24.56
CA LEU A 307 1.60 7.90 -24.55
C LEU A 307 2.90 7.90 -23.73
N ALA A 308 3.71 8.95 -23.84
CA ALA A 308 4.90 9.13 -23.03
C ALA A 308 4.58 9.25 -21.53
N THR A 309 3.50 9.96 -21.16
CA THR A 309 3.04 10.05 -19.77
C THR A 309 2.63 8.68 -19.24
N TRP A 310 1.71 8.00 -19.94
CA TRP A 310 1.17 6.70 -19.54
C TRP A 310 2.25 5.60 -19.49
N PHE A 311 3.15 5.56 -20.47
CA PHE A 311 4.25 4.60 -20.48
C PHE A 311 5.32 4.92 -19.44
N LEU A 312 5.55 6.19 -19.11
CA LEU A 312 6.43 6.55 -18.01
C LEU A 312 5.83 6.12 -16.66
N GLY A 313 4.53 6.27 -16.45
CA GLY A 313 3.81 5.69 -15.30
C GLY A 313 4.02 4.18 -15.18
N LEU A 314 3.84 3.44 -16.28
CA LEU A 314 4.11 2.00 -16.31
C LEU A 314 5.59 1.62 -16.03
N LEU A 315 6.55 2.52 -16.24
CA LEU A 315 7.97 2.27 -15.92
C LEU A 315 8.34 2.66 -14.48
N VAL A 316 7.52 3.47 -13.79
CA VAL A 316 7.70 3.90 -12.40
C VAL A 316 6.77 3.07 -11.50
N PHE A 317 6.64 1.78 -11.81
CA PHE A 317 5.70 0.88 -11.16
C PHE A 317 6.05 0.51 -9.72
N PHE A 318 7.32 0.73 -9.33
CA PHE A 318 7.86 0.31 -8.05
C PHE A 318 7.28 1.06 -6.85
N ASP A 319 6.69 2.26 -7.04
CA ASP A 319 6.07 3.04 -5.98
C ASP A 319 5.10 4.09 -6.54
N ASP A 320 3.87 4.12 -6.05
CA ASP A 320 2.77 4.96 -6.53
C ASP A 320 2.91 6.44 -6.15
N TYR A 321 3.53 6.74 -5.01
CA TYR A 321 3.89 8.12 -4.63
C TYR A 321 5.00 8.68 -5.52
N ALA A 322 6.07 7.91 -5.73
CA ALA A 322 7.17 8.28 -6.62
C ALA A 322 6.68 8.45 -8.06
N ASN A 323 5.76 7.60 -8.53
CA ASN A 323 5.08 7.71 -9.81
C ASN A 323 4.28 9.02 -9.90
N SER A 324 3.37 9.25 -8.95
CA SER A 324 2.52 10.45 -8.88
C SER A 324 3.33 11.74 -8.97
N LEU A 325 4.45 11.82 -8.23
CA LEU A 325 5.32 13.00 -8.23
C LEU A 325 6.19 13.11 -9.49
N LEU A 326 6.91 12.04 -9.85
CA LEU A 326 7.88 12.07 -10.93
C LEU A 326 7.21 12.27 -12.29
N VAL A 327 6.16 11.51 -12.58
CA VAL A 327 5.52 11.52 -13.90
C VAL A 327 4.79 12.83 -14.11
N GLY A 328 4.04 13.31 -13.10
CA GLY A 328 3.41 14.63 -13.13
C GLY A 328 4.42 15.77 -13.32
N SER A 329 5.47 15.85 -12.49
CA SER A 329 6.46 16.93 -12.57
C SER A 329 7.31 16.89 -13.85
N SER A 330 7.71 15.71 -14.31
CA SER A 330 8.57 15.53 -15.50
C SER A 330 7.81 15.77 -16.81
N MET A 331 6.54 15.36 -16.87
CA MET A 331 5.73 15.53 -18.08
C MET A 331 5.10 16.92 -18.19
N ARG A 332 4.81 17.60 -17.07
CA ARG A 332 4.15 18.93 -17.05
C ARG A 332 4.68 19.95 -18.08
N PRO A 333 6.01 20.22 -18.20
CA PRO A 333 6.50 21.19 -19.18
C PRO A 333 6.26 20.77 -20.64
N ILE A 334 6.21 19.46 -20.88
CA ILE A 334 6.03 18.85 -22.20
C ILE A 334 4.55 18.82 -22.55
N THR A 335 3.69 18.44 -21.62
CA THR A 335 2.22 18.46 -21.82
C THR A 335 1.69 19.87 -21.98
N ASP A 336 2.23 20.84 -21.23
CA ASP A 336 1.89 22.25 -21.39
C ASP A 336 2.29 22.75 -22.80
N ARG A 337 3.52 22.46 -23.27
CA ARG A 337 3.96 22.76 -24.65
C ARG A 337 3.08 22.11 -25.71
N LEU A 338 2.67 20.86 -25.49
CA LEU A 338 1.81 20.08 -26.38
C LEU A 338 0.30 20.41 -26.22
N ARG A 339 -0.05 21.46 -25.46
CA ARG A 339 -1.43 21.93 -25.22
C ARG A 339 -2.37 20.84 -24.71
N ILE A 340 -1.85 19.89 -23.94
CA ILE A 340 -2.63 18.89 -23.20
C ILE A 340 -3.11 19.57 -21.91
N SER A 341 -4.35 19.34 -21.50
CA SER A 341 -4.88 19.92 -20.25
C SER A 341 -4.21 19.32 -19.02
N ARG A 342 -4.10 20.10 -17.94
CA ARG A 342 -3.49 19.62 -16.70
C ARG A 342 -4.37 18.62 -15.95
N GLU A 343 -5.69 18.71 -16.14
CA GLU A 343 -6.65 17.67 -15.79
C GLU A 343 -6.29 16.34 -16.47
N LYS A 344 -5.95 16.37 -17.77
CA LYS A 344 -5.60 15.16 -18.54
C LYS A 344 -4.26 14.56 -18.15
N LEU A 345 -3.25 15.41 -17.88
CA LEU A 345 -1.98 14.95 -17.31
C LEU A 345 -2.22 14.28 -15.96
N ALA A 346 -2.92 14.95 -15.04
CA ALA A 346 -3.16 14.43 -13.70
C ALA A 346 -3.89 13.08 -13.74
N PHE A 347 -4.93 12.93 -14.57
CA PHE A 347 -5.59 11.64 -14.79
C PHE A 347 -4.64 10.55 -15.31
N LEU A 348 -3.80 10.84 -16.30
CA LEU A 348 -2.88 9.83 -16.85
C LEU A 348 -1.79 9.40 -15.88
N VAL A 349 -1.39 10.29 -14.96
CA VAL A 349 -0.48 9.98 -13.85
C VAL A 349 -1.19 9.07 -12.85
N ASP A 350 -2.32 9.52 -12.31
CA ASP A 350 -3.09 8.86 -11.24
C ASP A 350 -3.56 7.45 -11.65
N ALA A 351 -4.10 7.33 -12.87
CA ALA A 351 -4.54 6.08 -13.47
C ALA A 351 -3.40 5.07 -13.73
N THR A 352 -2.14 5.49 -13.57
CA THR A 352 -0.95 4.64 -13.68
C THR A 352 -0.14 4.54 -12.39
N ALA A 353 -0.58 5.15 -11.28
CA ALA A 353 0.05 5.05 -9.96
C ALA A 353 -0.39 3.77 -9.24
N ALA A 354 -1.33 3.85 -8.29
CA ALA A 354 -1.86 2.69 -7.56
C ALA A 354 -2.31 1.51 -8.47
N PRO A 355 -2.93 1.73 -9.66
CA PRO A 355 -3.28 0.63 -10.57
C PRO A 355 -2.09 -0.20 -11.08
N VAL A 356 -0.91 0.40 -11.29
CA VAL A 356 0.26 -0.40 -11.71
C VAL A 356 0.96 -1.01 -10.50
N SER A 357 1.07 -0.28 -9.39
CA SER A 357 1.81 -0.75 -8.20
C SER A 357 1.14 -1.95 -7.53
N SER A 358 -0.20 -2.03 -7.55
CA SER A 358 -0.93 -3.21 -7.03
C SER A 358 -0.74 -4.47 -7.90
N ILE A 359 -0.62 -4.36 -9.23
CA ILE A 359 -0.44 -5.53 -10.13
C ILE A 359 1.02 -5.88 -10.43
N ALA A 360 1.98 -5.05 -9.99
CA ALA A 360 3.39 -5.23 -10.28
C ALA A 360 4.00 -6.35 -9.42
N LEU A 361 4.85 -7.17 -10.04
CA LEU A 361 5.56 -8.27 -9.36
C LEU A 361 6.57 -7.76 -8.31
N VAL A 362 7.01 -6.49 -8.42
CA VAL A 362 7.91 -5.81 -7.49
C VAL A 362 7.47 -4.36 -7.35
N SER A 363 6.90 -4.01 -6.20
CA SER A 363 6.47 -2.64 -5.85
C SER A 363 6.45 -2.47 -4.33
N SER A 364 6.30 -1.25 -3.82
CA SER A 364 6.02 -0.99 -2.39
C SER A 364 4.77 -1.71 -1.87
N TRP A 365 3.88 -2.18 -2.76
CA TRP A 365 2.64 -2.86 -2.40
C TRP A 365 2.83 -4.36 -2.14
N ILE A 366 3.80 -5.02 -2.78
CA ILE A 366 3.89 -6.49 -2.76
C ILE A 366 4.01 -7.06 -1.35
N GLY A 367 4.83 -6.47 -0.48
CA GLY A 367 5.04 -6.97 0.88
C GLY A 367 3.77 -6.87 1.74
N VAL A 368 2.99 -5.80 1.54
CA VAL A 368 1.76 -5.54 2.29
C VAL A 368 0.63 -6.44 1.79
N GLU A 369 0.45 -6.57 0.47
CA GLU A 369 -0.56 -7.46 -0.10
C GLU A 369 -0.28 -8.93 0.24
N VAL A 370 0.98 -9.39 0.11
CA VAL A 370 1.41 -10.73 0.51
C VAL A 370 1.25 -10.94 2.01
N GLY A 371 1.52 -9.92 2.84
CA GLY A 371 1.37 -10.00 4.29
C GLY A 371 -0.08 -10.03 4.79
N TYR A 372 -1.03 -9.45 4.06
CA TYR A 372 -2.46 -9.65 4.34
C TYR A 372 -2.97 -10.99 3.84
N ILE A 373 -2.45 -11.49 2.71
CA ILE A 373 -2.80 -12.82 2.19
C ILE A 373 -2.29 -13.92 3.14
N GLY A 374 -1.02 -13.84 3.59
CA GLY A 374 -0.37 -14.84 4.44
C GLY A 374 -1.09 -15.11 5.76
N GLU A 375 -1.26 -14.09 6.60
CA GLU A 375 -1.99 -14.17 7.88
C GLU A 375 -3.37 -14.84 7.71
N GLN A 376 -4.08 -14.57 6.61
CA GLN A 376 -5.42 -15.12 6.38
C GLN A 376 -5.43 -16.55 5.81
N LEU A 377 -4.40 -16.96 5.04
CA LEU A 377 -4.23 -18.34 4.62
C LEU A 377 -3.81 -19.22 5.80
N GLU A 378 -2.86 -18.76 6.62
CA GLU A 378 -2.42 -19.47 7.84
C GLU A 378 -3.56 -19.59 8.86
N ALA A 379 -4.31 -18.51 9.11
CA ALA A 379 -5.44 -18.53 10.03
C ALA A 379 -6.56 -19.52 9.62
N ARG A 380 -6.56 -20.01 8.38
CA ARG A 380 -7.49 -21.03 7.85
C ARG A 380 -6.82 -22.38 7.56
N ASN A 381 -5.50 -22.51 7.77
CA ASN A 381 -4.68 -23.68 7.41
C ASN A 381 -4.73 -24.02 5.90
N ILE A 382 -4.79 -23.01 5.04
CA ILE A 382 -4.80 -23.19 3.58
C ILE A 382 -3.35 -23.31 3.09
N ASP A 383 -2.98 -24.51 2.64
CA ASP A 383 -1.66 -24.84 2.10
C ASP A 383 -1.43 -24.21 0.71
N LEU A 384 -1.00 -22.94 0.70
CA LEU A 384 -0.69 -22.16 -0.49
C LEU A 384 0.30 -21.04 -0.15
N ASP A 385 1.44 -20.97 -0.85
CA ASP A 385 2.41 -19.88 -0.67
C ASP A 385 1.76 -18.49 -0.89
N PRO A 386 1.92 -17.52 0.04
CA PRO A 386 1.23 -16.23 -0.02
C PRO A 386 1.56 -15.37 -1.27
N TYR A 387 2.76 -15.49 -1.83
CA TYR A 387 3.12 -14.80 -3.08
C TYR A 387 2.56 -15.52 -4.30
N LEU A 388 2.53 -16.85 -4.32
CA LEU A 388 1.84 -17.63 -5.34
C LEU A 388 0.34 -17.35 -5.34
N ALA A 389 -0.28 -17.20 -4.17
CA ALA A 389 -1.66 -16.72 -4.03
C ALA A 389 -1.81 -15.31 -4.63
N PHE A 390 -0.94 -14.34 -4.28
CA PHE A 390 -0.91 -13.02 -4.91
C PHE A 390 -0.85 -13.12 -6.45
N LEU A 391 0.06 -13.93 -7.02
CA LEU A 391 0.20 -14.12 -8.47
C LEU A 391 -1.08 -14.68 -9.09
N GLN A 392 -1.76 -15.60 -8.41
CA GLN A 392 -3.04 -16.17 -8.86
C GLN A 392 -4.21 -15.17 -8.78
N THR A 393 -4.13 -14.12 -7.95
CA THR A 393 -5.14 -13.04 -7.96
C THR A 393 -4.99 -12.10 -9.16
N LEU A 394 -3.81 -12.02 -9.79
CA LEU A 394 -3.51 -11.03 -10.84
C LEU A 394 -4.49 -11.04 -12.03
N PRO A 395 -4.96 -12.19 -12.56
CA PRO A 395 -5.97 -12.22 -13.61
C PRO A 395 -7.33 -11.64 -13.18
N TYR A 396 -7.65 -11.70 -11.87
CA TYR A 396 -8.87 -11.18 -11.28
C TYR A 396 -8.76 -9.69 -10.86
N ARG A 397 -7.62 -9.01 -11.07
CA ARG A 397 -7.42 -7.58 -10.75
C ARG A 397 -8.13 -6.69 -11.79
N PHE A 398 -9.44 -6.86 -11.95
CA PHE A 398 -10.19 -6.32 -13.09
C PHE A 398 -10.07 -4.81 -13.22
N TYR A 399 -10.31 -4.06 -12.14
CA TYR A 399 -10.22 -2.61 -12.21
C TYR A 399 -8.81 -2.08 -12.55
N PRO A 400 -7.72 -2.50 -11.89
CA PRO A 400 -6.36 -2.11 -12.27
C PRO A 400 -6.04 -2.36 -13.76
N TRP A 401 -6.24 -3.58 -14.28
CA TRP A 401 -5.96 -3.89 -15.68
C TRP A 401 -6.83 -3.09 -16.65
N LEU A 402 -8.13 -2.97 -16.37
CA LEU A 402 -9.06 -2.24 -17.22
C LEU A 402 -8.83 -0.72 -17.17
N MET A 403 -8.30 -0.17 -16.06
CA MET A 403 -7.93 1.25 -15.96
C MET A 403 -6.69 1.56 -16.79
N LEU A 404 -5.65 0.71 -16.69
CA LEU A 404 -4.44 0.86 -17.52
C LEU A 404 -4.77 0.75 -19.02
N PHE A 405 -5.60 -0.24 -19.39
CA PHE A 405 -6.12 -0.37 -20.75
C PHE A 405 -6.95 0.84 -21.18
N PHE A 406 -7.84 1.35 -20.33
CA PHE A 406 -8.68 2.50 -20.62
C PHE A 406 -7.86 3.79 -20.83
N GLY A 407 -6.82 4.01 -20.02
CA GLY A 407 -5.86 5.11 -20.21
C GLY A 407 -5.24 5.08 -21.61
N LEU A 408 -4.70 3.92 -22.01
CA LEU A 408 -4.16 3.70 -23.36
C LEU A 408 -5.21 3.89 -24.46
N LEU A 409 -6.40 3.31 -24.28
CA LEU A 409 -7.52 3.36 -25.22
C LEU A 409 -7.96 4.79 -25.52
N ILE A 410 -8.13 5.63 -24.51
CA ILE A 410 -8.51 7.05 -24.70
C ILE A 410 -7.41 7.78 -25.49
N VAL A 411 -6.14 7.56 -25.15
CA VAL A 411 -5.00 8.22 -25.80
C VAL A 411 -4.85 7.80 -27.27
N LEU A 412 -4.99 6.51 -27.58
CA LEU A 412 -4.91 5.99 -28.95
C LEU A 412 -6.12 6.39 -29.79
N SER A 413 -7.33 6.37 -29.23
CA SER A 413 -8.57 6.73 -29.94
C SER A 413 -8.76 8.25 -30.12
N ARG A 414 -8.02 9.07 -29.36
CA ARG A 414 -8.16 10.54 -29.25
C ARG A 414 -9.58 11.00 -28.90
N ARG A 415 -10.34 10.16 -28.19
CA ARG A 415 -11.74 10.36 -27.85
C ARG A 415 -11.92 10.51 -26.35
N ASP A 416 -12.27 11.71 -25.91
CA ASP A 416 -12.68 11.96 -24.54
C ASP A 416 -14.20 12.13 -24.41
N PHE A 417 -14.72 11.99 -23.19
CA PHE A 417 -16.10 12.28 -22.83
C PHE A 417 -16.24 13.04 -21.50
N GLY A 418 -17.48 13.25 -21.05
CA GLY A 418 -17.77 13.85 -19.75
C GLY A 418 -17.20 15.26 -19.57
N ALA A 419 -16.54 15.48 -18.43
CA ALA A 419 -15.87 16.74 -18.12
C ALA A 419 -14.45 16.81 -18.73
N MET A 420 -13.73 15.68 -18.82
CA MET A 420 -12.36 15.62 -19.37
C MET A 420 -12.29 16.16 -20.79
N ARG A 421 -13.25 15.77 -21.65
CA ARG A 421 -13.35 16.32 -23.02
C ARG A 421 -13.38 17.86 -23.05
N LYS A 422 -14.06 18.51 -22.10
CA LYS A 422 -14.15 19.98 -22.05
C LYS A 422 -12.84 20.64 -21.59
N ALA A 423 -12.02 19.93 -20.81
CA ALA A 423 -10.68 20.38 -20.45
C ALA A 423 -9.72 20.27 -21.64
N GLU A 424 -9.76 19.13 -22.35
CA GLU A 424 -8.98 18.92 -23.56
C GLU A 424 -9.39 19.87 -24.70
N GLU A 425 -10.68 20.01 -25.01
CA GLU A 425 -11.17 20.95 -26.04
C GLU A 425 -10.71 22.39 -25.77
N ARG A 426 -10.76 22.82 -24.51
CA ARG A 426 -10.22 24.12 -24.06
C ARG A 426 -8.72 24.23 -24.35
N ALA A 427 -7.93 23.26 -23.90
CA ALA A 427 -6.48 23.29 -24.05
C ALA A 427 -6.05 23.26 -25.52
N ARG A 428 -6.64 22.38 -26.35
CA ARG A 428 -6.38 22.28 -27.80
C ARG A 428 -6.73 23.56 -28.54
N ALA A 429 -7.92 24.12 -28.33
CA ALA A 429 -8.44 25.24 -29.11
C ALA A 429 -7.86 26.61 -28.68
N THR A 430 -7.50 26.78 -27.40
CA THR A 430 -7.10 28.10 -26.85
C THR A 430 -5.68 28.14 -26.29
N GLY A 431 -5.01 26.99 -26.13
CA GLY A 431 -3.75 26.90 -25.38
C GLY A 431 -3.91 26.99 -23.86
N ALA A 432 -5.12 27.26 -23.33
CA ALA A 432 -5.36 27.35 -21.90
C ALA A 432 -5.42 25.95 -21.26
N VAL A 433 -4.24 25.41 -20.92
CA VAL A 433 -4.07 24.09 -20.30
C VAL A 433 -4.73 23.95 -18.93
N SER A 434 -4.98 25.07 -18.23
CA SER A 434 -5.75 25.15 -16.98
C SER A 434 -7.07 25.92 -17.17
N ARG A 435 -8.10 25.59 -16.38
CA ARG A 435 -9.38 26.34 -16.39
C ARG A 435 -9.19 27.81 -15.94
N PRO A 436 -9.88 28.79 -16.54
CA PRO A 436 -9.90 30.16 -16.02
C PRO A 436 -10.37 30.22 -14.56
N GLY A 437 -9.57 30.87 -13.70
CA GLY A 437 -9.83 30.91 -12.26
C GLY A 437 -9.62 29.60 -11.51
N ALA A 438 -8.96 28.60 -12.13
CA ALA A 438 -8.36 27.48 -11.43
C ALA A 438 -7.39 27.97 -10.35
N ARG A 439 -7.27 27.21 -9.28
CA ARG A 439 -6.18 27.32 -8.31
C ARG A 439 -5.35 26.05 -8.42
N PRO A 440 -4.26 26.05 -9.20
CA PRO A 440 -3.28 24.98 -9.12
C PRO A 440 -2.97 24.71 -7.66
N ALA A 441 -2.96 23.44 -7.26
CA ALA A 441 -2.33 23.09 -6.00
C ALA A 441 -0.89 23.62 -6.03
N SER A 442 -0.47 24.25 -4.94
CA SER A 442 0.62 25.23 -4.89
C SER A 442 1.88 24.75 -5.59
N ASP A 443 2.61 25.67 -6.25
CA ASP A 443 3.89 25.41 -6.92
C ASP A 443 4.74 24.45 -6.07
N PHE A 444 4.81 23.21 -6.55
CA PHE A 444 5.51 22.14 -5.86
C PHE A 444 6.97 22.54 -5.76
N ASP A 445 7.51 22.67 -4.54
CA ASP A 445 8.89 23.08 -4.35
C ASP A 445 9.79 22.02 -4.99
N THR A 446 10.37 22.37 -6.14
CA THR A 446 11.19 21.45 -6.92
C THR A 446 12.50 21.15 -6.23
N SER A 447 12.83 21.80 -5.10
CA SER A 447 14.03 21.57 -4.29
C SER A 447 14.33 20.09 -3.99
N GLU A 448 13.33 19.23 -3.75
CA GLU A 448 13.56 17.79 -3.53
C GLU A 448 13.90 17.02 -4.83
N LEU A 449 13.36 17.45 -5.98
CA LEU A 449 13.72 16.93 -7.31
C LEU A 449 15.03 17.54 -7.84
N GLU A 450 15.38 18.75 -7.41
CA GLU A 450 16.65 19.42 -7.71
C GLU A 450 17.82 18.87 -6.88
N LYS A 451 17.54 18.29 -5.72
CA LYS A 451 18.50 17.45 -4.96
C LYS A 451 18.80 16.11 -5.66
N ALA A 452 18.02 15.70 -6.67
CA ALA A 452 18.28 14.47 -7.38
C ALA A 452 19.52 14.61 -8.28
N ALA A 453 20.40 13.61 -8.24
CA ALA A 453 21.63 13.60 -9.02
C ALA A 453 21.37 13.47 -10.54
N ALA A 454 22.43 13.62 -11.35
CA ALA A 454 22.33 13.66 -12.80
C ALA A 454 21.58 12.44 -13.39
N PRO A 455 20.51 12.65 -14.18
CA PRO A 455 19.52 11.62 -14.51
C PRO A 455 20.10 10.45 -15.32
N ARG A 456 19.98 9.22 -14.79
CA ARG A 456 20.56 8.00 -15.36
C ARG A 456 19.68 6.77 -15.09
N ALA A 457 18.95 6.29 -16.09
CA ALA A 457 17.97 5.20 -15.94
C ALA A 457 18.53 3.91 -15.30
N LEU A 458 19.82 3.60 -15.53
CA LEU A 458 20.50 2.43 -14.93
C LEU A 458 20.46 2.44 -13.38
N LEU A 459 20.39 3.62 -12.75
CA LEU A 459 20.33 3.76 -11.29
C LEU A 459 18.97 3.36 -10.70
N ALA A 460 17.93 3.19 -11.53
CA ALA A 460 16.65 2.59 -11.14
C ALA A 460 16.48 1.17 -11.72
N ILE A 461 16.93 0.92 -12.95
CA ILE A 461 16.81 -0.40 -13.60
C ILE A 461 17.68 -1.45 -12.89
N GLY A 462 18.92 -1.12 -12.51
CA GLY A 462 19.86 -2.07 -11.88
C GLY A 462 19.33 -2.66 -10.56
N PRO A 463 18.85 -1.83 -9.61
CA PRO A 463 18.22 -2.32 -8.38
C PRO A 463 16.98 -3.17 -8.62
N VAL A 464 16.04 -2.72 -9.46
CA VAL A 464 14.79 -3.46 -9.75
C VAL A 464 15.06 -4.81 -10.40
N VAL A 465 15.99 -4.89 -11.37
CA VAL A 465 16.41 -6.16 -11.98
C VAL A 465 17.10 -7.06 -10.94
N THR A 466 17.83 -6.49 -9.98
CA THR A 466 18.43 -7.25 -8.87
C THR A 466 17.36 -7.84 -7.96
N VAL A 467 16.30 -7.09 -7.61
CA VAL A 467 15.19 -7.63 -6.81
C VAL A 467 14.52 -8.81 -7.55
N VAL A 468 14.15 -8.65 -8.81
CA VAL A 468 13.51 -9.72 -9.60
C VAL A 468 14.42 -10.95 -9.71
N ALA A 469 15.71 -10.77 -10.00
CA ALA A 469 16.65 -11.88 -10.13
C ALA A 469 16.89 -12.62 -8.81
N VAL A 470 17.11 -11.88 -7.71
CA VAL A 470 17.36 -12.47 -6.39
C VAL A 470 16.12 -13.12 -5.80
N ALA A 471 14.91 -12.61 -6.08
CA ALA A 471 13.68 -13.28 -5.66
C ALA A 471 13.52 -14.65 -6.36
N LEU A 472 13.65 -14.71 -7.69
CA LEU A 472 13.54 -15.98 -8.45
C LEU A 472 14.63 -16.99 -8.07
N VAL A 473 15.87 -16.52 -7.89
CA VAL A 473 17.00 -17.36 -7.47
C VAL A 473 16.86 -17.79 -6.00
N GLY A 474 16.35 -16.91 -5.14
CA GLY A 474 16.08 -17.19 -3.72
C GLY A 474 15.02 -18.27 -3.54
N MET A 475 13.88 -18.15 -4.23
CA MET A 475 12.83 -19.19 -4.24
C MET A 475 13.39 -20.53 -4.73
N TYR A 476 14.18 -20.52 -5.81
CA TYR A 476 14.81 -21.74 -6.35
C TYR A 476 15.77 -22.40 -5.35
N PHE A 477 16.54 -21.63 -4.56
CA PHE A 477 17.44 -22.20 -3.56
C PHE A 477 16.70 -22.66 -2.28
N ASP A 478 15.76 -21.87 -1.77
CA ASP A 478 15.00 -22.20 -0.56
C ASP A 478 14.13 -23.44 -0.79
N GLY A 479 13.26 -23.43 -1.81
CA GLY A 479 12.39 -24.58 -2.10
C GLY A 479 13.14 -25.82 -2.59
N ARG A 480 14.36 -25.68 -3.13
CA ARG A 480 15.23 -26.84 -3.38
C ARG A 480 15.81 -27.42 -2.09
N ALA A 481 16.05 -26.61 -1.06
CA ALA A 481 16.40 -27.13 0.26
C ALA A 481 15.21 -27.89 0.85
N THR A 482 14.02 -27.28 0.89
CA THR A 482 12.78 -27.92 1.39
C THR A 482 12.52 -29.27 0.72
N VAL A 483 12.50 -29.32 -0.61
CA VAL A 483 12.26 -30.57 -1.36
C VAL A 483 13.33 -31.64 -1.08
N LEU A 484 14.58 -31.25 -0.82
CA LEU A 484 15.64 -32.21 -0.48
C LEU A 484 15.55 -32.71 0.97
N GLU A 485 15.08 -31.88 1.91
CA GLU A 485 14.82 -32.26 3.31
C GLU A 485 13.57 -33.16 3.42
N GLU A 486 12.55 -32.91 2.60
CA GLU A 486 11.35 -33.75 2.43
C GLU A 486 11.63 -35.06 1.65
N GLY A 487 12.81 -35.20 1.03
CA GLY A 487 13.19 -36.36 0.22
C GLY A 487 12.47 -36.46 -1.14
N GLY A 488 11.86 -35.37 -1.61
CA GLY A 488 11.12 -35.29 -2.86
C GLY A 488 11.98 -35.15 -4.12
N GLU A 489 11.36 -35.35 -5.28
CA GLU A 489 12.03 -35.12 -6.57
C GLU A 489 12.25 -33.63 -6.83
N VAL A 490 13.49 -33.23 -7.14
CA VAL A 490 13.89 -31.85 -7.47
C VAL A 490 13.44 -31.48 -8.89
N THR A 491 12.13 -31.36 -9.08
CA THR A 491 11.51 -30.81 -10.29
C THR A 491 11.25 -29.32 -10.11
N LEU A 492 11.21 -28.53 -11.20
CA LEU A 492 10.90 -27.09 -11.11
C LEU A 492 9.55 -26.81 -10.45
N ARG A 493 8.54 -27.68 -10.65
CA ARG A 493 7.22 -27.54 -10.02
C ARG A 493 7.31 -27.70 -8.50
N ASN A 494 8.02 -28.72 -8.02
CA ASN A 494 8.15 -28.97 -6.59
C ASN A 494 9.00 -27.88 -5.93
N VAL A 495 10.13 -27.52 -6.55
CA VAL A 495 11.04 -26.47 -6.05
C VAL A 495 10.34 -25.12 -5.91
N PHE A 496 9.54 -24.68 -6.89
CA PHE A 496 8.78 -23.42 -6.76
C PHE A 496 7.48 -23.57 -5.96
N GLY A 497 7.06 -24.79 -5.60
CA GLY A 497 5.92 -25.09 -4.73
C GLY A 497 6.29 -25.02 -3.24
N SER A 498 7.39 -25.68 -2.84
CA SER A 498 7.87 -25.73 -1.45
C SER A 498 8.81 -24.56 -1.06
N ALA A 499 8.81 -23.45 -1.82
CA ALA A 499 9.69 -22.30 -1.59
C ALA A 499 9.00 -21.22 -0.75
N SER A 500 9.65 -20.75 0.32
CA SER A 500 9.17 -19.57 1.05
C SER A 500 9.45 -18.30 0.25
N SER A 501 8.39 -17.73 -0.33
CA SER A 501 8.47 -16.46 -1.04
C SER A 501 8.90 -15.29 -0.16
N ILE A 502 8.47 -15.27 1.11
CA ILE A 502 8.77 -14.19 2.08
C ILE A 502 10.27 -14.06 2.32
N LYS A 503 10.99 -15.18 2.54
CA LYS A 503 12.47 -15.19 2.65
C LYS A 503 13.13 -14.66 1.37
N ALA A 504 12.68 -15.13 0.21
CA ALA A 504 13.26 -14.77 -1.08
C ALA A 504 13.05 -13.27 -1.39
N LEU A 505 11.88 -12.73 -1.10
CA LEU A 505 11.57 -11.30 -1.19
C LEU A 505 12.46 -10.47 -0.26
N LEU A 506 12.62 -10.88 1.00
CA LEU A 506 13.49 -10.21 1.98
C LEU A 506 14.95 -10.12 1.47
N TRP A 507 15.53 -11.24 1.00
CA TRP A 507 16.87 -11.23 0.40
C TRP A 507 16.94 -10.34 -0.84
N ALA A 508 15.87 -10.30 -1.64
CA ALA A 508 15.80 -9.51 -2.86
C ALA A 508 15.79 -8.00 -2.59
N ALA A 509 14.97 -7.51 -1.64
CA ALA A 509 14.93 -6.09 -1.28
C ALA A 509 16.26 -5.60 -0.69
N VAL A 510 16.88 -6.38 0.20
CA VAL A 510 18.19 -6.04 0.78
C VAL A 510 19.28 -6.03 -0.31
N SER A 511 19.27 -6.99 -1.23
CA SER A 511 20.24 -7.08 -2.33
C SER A 511 20.07 -5.96 -3.37
N GLY A 512 18.83 -5.69 -3.81
CA GLY A 512 18.53 -4.57 -4.70
C GLY A 512 18.89 -3.22 -4.06
N GLY A 513 18.67 -3.09 -2.76
CA GLY A 513 19.08 -1.93 -1.97
C GLY A 513 20.59 -1.73 -1.89
N ALA A 514 21.34 -2.78 -1.61
CA ALA A 514 22.81 -2.75 -1.67
C ALA A 514 23.30 -2.35 -3.07
N VAL A 515 22.69 -2.88 -4.13
CA VAL A 515 23.00 -2.50 -5.52
C VAL A 515 22.65 -1.03 -5.80
N ALA A 516 21.54 -0.49 -5.28
CA ALA A 516 21.19 0.93 -5.42
C ALA A 516 22.28 1.84 -4.83
N ILE A 517 22.75 1.52 -3.61
CA ILE A 517 23.82 2.27 -2.94
C ILE A 517 25.15 2.13 -3.71
N VAL A 518 25.53 0.92 -4.11
CA VAL A 518 26.76 0.66 -4.89
C VAL A 518 26.75 1.40 -6.23
N LEU A 519 25.62 1.43 -6.94
CA LEU A 519 25.50 2.15 -8.22
C LEU A 519 25.50 3.68 -8.02
N ALA A 520 24.85 4.20 -6.98
CA ALA A 520 24.88 5.63 -6.66
C ALA A 520 26.31 6.10 -6.34
N LEU A 521 27.08 5.29 -5.61
CA LEU A 521 28.50 5.54 -5.30
C LEU A 521 29.41 5.41 -6.54
N ALA A 522 29.33 4.29 -7.25
CA ALA A 522 30.20 3.98 -8.38
C ALA A 522 30.05 4.98 -9.53
N THR A 523 28.82 5.43 -9.79
CA THR A 523 28.54 6.48 -10.79
C THR A 523 28.78 7.90 -10.27
N ARG A 524 29.16 8.06 -9.00
CA ARG A 524 29.35 9.33 -8.28
C ARG A 524 28.10 10.23 -8.32
N ALA A 525 26.92 9.61 -8.26
CA ALA A 525 25.65 10.31 -8.14
C ALA A 525 25.43 10.86 -6.72
N LEU A 526 25.77 10.07 -5.70
CA LEU A 526 25.70 10.43 -4.28
C LEU A 526 26.98 10.02 -3.55
N LYS A 527 27.31 10.69 -2.44
CA LYS A 527 28.27 10.20 -1.43
C LYS A 527 27.60 9.15 -0.53
N LEU A 528 28.40 8.41 0.25
CA LEU A 528 27.88 7.38 1.17
C LEU A 528 26.90 7.95 2.20
N THR A 529 27.19 9.12 2.78
CA THR A 529 26.27 9.80 3.70
C THR A 529 24.96 10.16 3.00
N GLU A 530 25.03 10.78 1.83
CA GLU A 530 23.86 11.20 1.04
C GLU A 530 23.00 10.02 0.56
N ALA A 531 23.61 8.86 0.31
CA ALA A 531 22.93 7.61 0.00
C ALA A 531 22.28 6.96 1.24
N MET A 532 22.93 7.01 2.41
CA MET A 532 22.33 6.53 3.66
C MET A 532 21.21 7.46 4.15
N ASP A 533 21.32 8.78 3.96
CA ASP A 533 20.23 9.72 4.16
C ASP A 533 19.04 9.35 3.25
N ALA A 534 19.29 9.15 1.95
CA ALA A 534 18.25 8.74 0.98
C ALA A 534 17.58 7.42 1.33
N TRP A 535 18.35 6.45 1.84
CA TRP A 535 17.86 5.17 2.32
C TRP A 535 16.92 5.36 3.51
N VAL A 536 17.35 6.12 4.52
CA VAL A 536 16.55 6.41 5.72
C VAL A 536 15.31 7.26 5.38
N ASP A 537 15.40 8.17 4.41
CA ASP A 537 14.25 8.93 3.89
C ASP A 537 13.25 8.02 3.14
N GLY A 538 13.74 7.03 2.39
CA GLY A 538 12.90 5.99 1.77
C GLY A 538 12.27 5.01 2.76
N MET A 539 12.95 4.69 3.87
CA MET A 539 12.35 3.92 4.97
C MET A 539 11.20 4.69 5.65
N LYS A 540 11.30 6.03 5.75
CA LYS A 540 10.27 6.87 6.39
C LYS A 540 8.95 6.88 5.63
N SER A 541 8.94 6.80 4.30
CA SER A 541 7.68 6.75 3.54
C SER A 541 6.91 5.45 3.79
N MET A 542 7.62 4.32 3.88
CA MET A 542 7.03 3.00 4.14
C MET A 542 6.61 2.79 5.61
N LEU A 543 7.06 3.63 6.54
CA LEU A 543 6.73 3.52 7.97
C LEU A 543 5.21 3.55 8.24
N LEU A 544 4.44 4.34 7.47
CA LEU A 544 2.99 4.38 7.63
C LEU A 544 2.33 3.04 7.29
N ALA A 545 2.73 2.41 6.18
CA ALA A 545 2.24 1.09 5.78
C ALA A 545 2.63 0.02 6.82
N CYS A 546 3.85 0.09 7.36
CA CYS A 546 4.33 -0.79 8.42
C CYS A 546 3.48 -0.70 9.71
N VAL A 547 3.08 0.50 10.13
CA VAL A 547 2.19 0.67 11.30
C VAL A 547 0.76 0.21 11.00
N ILE A 548 0.26 0.41 9.77
CA ILE A 548 -1.05 -0.12 9.34
C ILE A 548 -1.03 -1.65 9.36
N LEU A 549 0.02 -2.31 8.86
CA LEU A 549 0.20 -3.76 8.92
C LEU A 549 0.11 -4.29 10.36
N VAL A 550 0.90 -3.75 11.29
CA VAL A 550 0.88 -4.20 12.70
C VAL A 550 -0.51 -4.04 13.34
N LEU A 551 -1.22 -2.94 13.05
CA LEU A 551 -2.59 -2.74 13.53
C LEU A 551 -3.62 -3.65 12.84
N ALA A 552 -3.39 -4.05 11.59
CA ALA A 552 -4.24 -4.97 10.86
C ALA A 552 -4.10 -6.41 11.38
N TRP A 553 -2.87 -6.89 11.56
CA TRP A 553 -2.58 -8.18 12.20
C TRP A 553 -3.07 -8.20 13.66
N SER A 554 -2.93 -7.10 14.41
CA SER A 554 -3.55 -6.94 15.74
C SER A 554 -5.08 -7.12 15.70
N LEU A 555 -5.74 -6.54 14.70
CA LEU A 555 -7.20 -6.67 14.52
C LEU A 555 -7.58 -8.08 14.04
N GLY A 556 -6.76 -8.73 13.21
CA GLY A 556 -6.93 -10.11 12.77
C GLY A 556 -6.88 -11.11 13.93
N ARG A 557 -5.84 -11.00 14.77
CA ARG A 557 -5.72 -11.79 16.02
C ARG A 557 -6.92 -11.59 16.95
N ILE A 558 -7.41 -10.36 17.07
CA ILE A 558 -8.65 -10.06 17.81
C ILE A 558 -9.89 -10.71 17.17
N CYS A 559 -10.04 -10.67 15.85
CA CYS A 559 -11.17 -11.32 15.17
C CYS A 559 -11.13 -12.86 15.31
N LYS A 560 -9.91 -13.43 15.39
CA LYS A 560 -9.66 -14.86 15.65
C LYS A 560 -10.00 -15.25 17.09
N GLU A 561 -9.63 -14.42 18.08
CA GLU A 561 -9.95 -14.66 19.50
C GLU A 561 -11.43 -14.41 19.86
N LEU A 562 -12.12 -13.52 19.12
CA LEU A 562 -13.55 -13.24 19.31
C LEU A 562 -14.48 -14.14 18.49
N HIS A 563 -13.94 -15.09 17.72
CA HIS A 563 -14.68 -15.94 16.78
C HIS A 563 -15.58 -15.15 15.81
N THR A 564 -15.07 -14.01 15.35
CA THR A 564 -15.78 -13.08 14.45
C THR A 564 -16.16 -13.74 13.12
N ALA A 565 -15.28 -14.58 12.57
CA ALA A 565 -15.54 -15.30 11.34
C ALA A 565 -16.74 -16.24 11.49
N GLU A 566 -16.73 -17.07 12.53
CA GLU A 566 -17.75 -18.05 12.86
C GLU A 566 -19.12 -17.37 13.09
N TYR A 567 -19.15 -16.18 13.70
CA TYR A 567 -20.39 -15.43 13.87
C TYR A 567 -20.91 -14.79 12.57
N VAL A 568 -20.03 -14.20 11.72
CA VAL A 568 -20.43 -13.70 10.38
C VAL A 568 -21.05 -14.84 9.55
N ILE A 569 -20.43 -16.01 9.61
CA ILE A 569 -20.88 -17.26 8.97
C ILE A 569 -22.29 -17.65 9.45
N GLN A 570 -22.50 -17.74 10.76
CA GLN A 570 -23.81 -18.07 11.34
C GLN A 570 -24.90 -17.03 11.02
N LEU A 571 -24.54 -15.75 10.94
CA LEU A 571 -25.46 -14.65 10.65
C LEU A 571 -25.91 -14.62 9.17
N ILE A 572 -25.05 -15.05 8.25
CA ILE A 572 -25.34 -15.11 6.81
C ILE A 572 -26.06 -16.42 6.46
N GLY A 573 -25.63 -17.55 7.03
CA GLY A 573 -26.13 -18.89 6.70
C GLY A 573 -26.07 -19.19 5.19
N ASP A 574 -27.04 -19.95 4.69
CA ASP A 574 -27.19 -20.26 3.26
C ASP A 574 -27.68 -19.05 2.41
N GLY A 575 -27.80 -17.85 3.01
CA GLY A 575 -28.50 -16.71 2.43
C GLY A 575 -27.73 -15.91 1.37
N LEU A 576 -26.40 -16.02 1.33
CA LEU A 576 -25.56 -15.37 0.32
C LEU A 576 -25.09 -16.39 -0.72
N LEU A 577 -25.45 -16.19 -2.00
CA LEU A 577 -24.83 -16.95 -3.08
C LEU A 577 -23.32 -16.66 -3.09
N PRO A 578 -22.43 -17.68 -2.98
CA PRO A 578 -21.00 -17.45 -2.95
C PRO A 578 -20.48 -16.72 -4.20
N SER A 579 -21.11 -16.98 -5.35
CA SER A 579 -20.88 -16.27 -6.62
C SER A 579 -21.06 -14.75 -6.57
N LEU A 580 -21.81 -14.20 -5.61
CA LEU A 580 -21.96 -12.76 -5.42
C LEU A 580 -20.89 -12.16 -4.51
N LEU A 581 -20.13 -12.97 -3.77
CA LEU A 581 -19.17 -12.49 -2.78
C LEU A 581 -18.09 -11.57 -3.38
N PRO A 582 -17.41 -11.89 -4.51
CA PRO A 582 -16.41 -11.00 -5.10
C PRO A 582 -17.00 -9.61 -5.45
N ALA A 583 -18.17 -9.59 -6.09
CA ALA A 583 -18.85 -8.35 -6.47
C ALA A 583 -19.30 -7.53 -5.26
N THR A 584 -19.82 -8.17 -4.21
CA THR A 584 -20.19 -7.49 -2.95
C THR A 584 -18.97 -6.93 -2.24
N VAL A 585 -17.88 -7.69 -2.17
CA VAL A 585 -16.59 -7.27 -1.58
C VAL A 585 -15.99 -6.09 -2.34
N PHE A 586 -15.99 -6.13 -3.68
CA PHE A 586 -15.51 -5.02 -4.51
C PHE A 586 -16.27 -3.73 -4.19
N VAL A 587 -17.60 -3.79 -4.08
CA VAL A 587 -18.45 -2.62 -3.77
C VAL A 587 -18.19 -2.10 -2.34
N ILE A 588 -17.97 -2.98 -1.37
CA ILE A 588 -17.64 -2.58 0.02
C ILE A 588 -16.25 -1.92 0.07
N ALA A 589 -15.23 -2.53 -0.55
CA ALA A 589 -13.88 -1.97 -0.63
C ALA A 589 -13.86 -0.63 -1.38
N ALA A 590 -14.58 -0.55 -2.50
CA ALA A 590 -14.79 0.69 -3.24
C ALA A 590 -15.40 1.80 -2.37
N ALA A 591 -16.45 1.50 -1.60
CA ALA A 591 -17.12 2.48 -0.74
C ALA A 591 -16.24 2.92 0.45
N VAL A 592 -15.56 1.98 1.11
CA VAL A 592 -14.67 2.28 2.24
C VAL A 592 -13.47 3.09 1.77
N SER A 593 -12.78 2.67 0.72
CA SER A 593 -11.59 3.38 0.20
C SER A 593 -11.94 4.76 -0.37
N PHE A 594 -13.08 4.92 -1.06
CA PHE A 594 -13.54 6.23 -1.52
C PHE A 594 -13.81 7.21 -0.38
N ALA A 595 -14.41 6.73 0.71
CA ALA A 595 -14.77 7.55 1.86
C ALA A 595 -13.58 7.86 2.79
N THR A 596 -12.57 6.98 2.85
CA THR A 596 -11.33 7.16 3.64
C THR A 596 -10.26 7.94 2.89
N GLY A 597 -10.14 7.74 1.57
CA GLY A 597 -9.05 8.24 0.74
C GLY A 597 -7.76 7.45 0.89
N THR A 598 -7.82 6.12 1.00
CA THR A 598 -6.62 5.29 1.05
C THR A 598 -6.88 3.81 0.75
N SER A 599 -6.05 3.25 -0.12
CA SER A 599 -6.05 1.82 -0.45
C SER A 599 -5.62 0.95 0.74
N TRP A 600 -4.44 1.23 1.30
CA TRP A 600 -3.78 0.42 2.35
C TRP A 600 -4.67 0.10 3.56
N GLY A 601 -5.38 1.11 4.05
CA GLY A 601 -6.23 0.98 5.22
C GLY A 601 -7.55 0.27 4.95
N THR A 602 -8.01 0.26 3.71
CA THR A 602 -9.21 -0.49 3.32
C THR A 602 -8.92 -1.98 3.24
N MET A 603 -7.75 -2.35 2.71
CA MET A 603 -7.24 -3.72 2.74
C MET A 603 -7.10 -4.24 4.19
N ALA A 604 -6.41 -3.47 5.04
CA ALA A 604 -6.19 -3.78 6.47
C ALA A 604 -7.48 -4.13 7.24
N ILE A 605 -8.59 -3.48 6.90
CA ILE A 605 -9.88 -3.65 7.58
C ILE A 605 -10.68 -4.84 7.01
N LEU A 606 -10.54 -5.16 5.72
CA LEU A 606 -11.39 -6.14 5.04
C LEU A 606 -10.80 -7.56 4.95
N PHE A 607 -9.48 -7.71 4.88
CA PHE A 607 -8.84 -9.05 4.81
C PHE A 607 -9.26 -9.97 5.98
N PRO A 608 -9.23 -9.54 7.26
CA PRO A 608 -9.67 -10.36 8.40
C PRO A 608 -11.14 -10.79 8.41
N LEU A 609 -11.97 -10.27 7.51
CA LEU A 609 -13.42 -10.49 7.46
C LEU A 609 -13.82 -11.32 6.25
N VAL A 610 -13.25 -10.96 5.09
CA VAL A 610 -13.67 -11.49 3.80
C VAL A 610 -13.07 -12.86 3.53
N ILE A 611 -11.81 -13.10 3.94
CA ILE A 611 -11.12 -14.35 3.59
C ILE A 611 -11.68 -15.56 4.38
N PRO A 612 -11.92 -15.48 5.71
CA PRO A 612 -12.60 -16.55 6.44
C PRO A 612 -14.03 -16.82 5.95
N LEU A 613 -14.73 -15.77 5.47
CA LEU A 613 -16.07 -15.89 4.91
C LEU A 613 -16.06 -16.56 3.52
N ALA A 614 -15.11 -16.21 2.65
CA ALA A 614 -14.98 -16.81 1.32
C ALA A 614 -14.67 -18.31 1.41
N ASP A 615 -13.72 -18.67 2.27
CA ASP A 615 -13.33 -20.05 2.53
C ASP A 615 -14.48 -20.88 3.14
N HIS A 616 -15.33 -20.29 4.00
CA HIS A 616 -16.51 -21.00 4.50
C HIS A 616 -17.64 -21.15 3.47
N LEU A 617 -17.95 -20.09 2.71
CA LEU A 617 -19.07 -20.10 1.76
C LEU A 617 -18.80 -20.96 0.52
N ALA A 618 -17.54 -21.15 0.13
CA ALA A 618 -17.16 -21.95 -1.03
C ALA A 618 -15.84 -22.72 -0.77
N PRO A 619 -15.83 -23.70 0.16
CA PRO A 619 -14.62 -24.37 0.61
C PRO A 619 -13.96 -25.13 -0.54
N GLY A 620 -12.69 -24.80 -0.80
CA GLY A 620 -11.92 -25.35 -1.92
C GLY A 620 -12.23 -24.71 -3.30
N GLU A 621 -13.23 -23.83 -3.43
CA GLU A 621 -13.49 -23.11 -4.67
C GLU A 621 -12.53 -21.93 -4.85
N MET A 622 -11.28 -22.26 -5.18
CA MET A 622 -10.16 -21.32 -5.33
C MET A 622 -10.50 -20.09 -6.21
N HIS A 623 -11.42 -20.21 -7.18
CA HIS A 623 -11.85 -19.09 -8.01
C HIS A 623 -12.65 -18.01 -7.26
N ILE A 624 -13.46 -18.39 -6.26
CA ILE A 624 -14.20 -17.45 -5.39
C ILE A 624 -13.26 -16.85 -4.34
N LEU A 625 -12.34 -17.65 -3.79
CA LEU A 625 -11.32 -17.18 -2.84
C LEU A 625 -10.37 -16.15 -3.51
N LEU A 626 -9.74 -16.50 -4.63
CA LEU A 626 -8.89 -15.58 -5.40
C LEU A 626 -9.67 -14.37 -5.91
N GLY A 627 -10.93 -14.58 -6.32
CA GLY A 627 -11.86 -13.51 -6.66
C GLY A 627 -11.97 -12.53 -5.51
N ALA A 628 -12.44 -12.96 -4.34
CA ALA A 628 -12.66 -12.12 -3.17
C ALA A 628 -11.39 -11.41 -2.68
N ILE A 629 -10.22 -12.07 -2.65
CA ILE A 629 -8.93 -11.42 -2.38
C ILE A 629 -8.69 -10.27 -3.38
N SER A 630 -8.85 -10.55 -4.68
CA SER A 630 -8.65 -9.54 -5.73
C SER A 630 -9.68 -8.42 -5.66
N SER A 631 -10.93 -8.70 -5.27
CA SER A 631 -11.99 -7.71 -5.09
C SER A 631 -11.69 -6.72 -3.96
N ILE A 632 -11.07 -7.16 -2.84
CA ILE A 632 -10.58 -6.25 -1.79
C ILE A 632 -9.56 -5.28 -2.40
N LEU A 633 -8.58 -5.82 -3.12
CA LEU A 633 -7.43 -5.07 -3.64
C LEU A 633 -7.85 -4.11 -4.76
N ALA A 634 -8.55 -4.62 -5.78
CA ALA A 634 -9.07 -3.85 -6.91
C ALA A 634 -10.14 -2.81 -6.49
N GLY A 635 -11.01 -3.15 -5.54
CA GLY A 635 -11.98 -2.23 -4.97
C GLY A 635 -11.33 -1.13 -4.12
N SER A 636 -10.27 -1.45 -3.37
CA SER A 636 -9.47 -0.47 -2.64
C SER A 636 -8.83 0.55 -3.59
N VAL A 637 -8.16 0.07 -4.65
CA VAL A 637 -7.57 0.91 -5.70
C VAL A 637 -8.65 1.72 -6.46
N TRP A 638 -9.86 1.18 -6.62
CA TRP A 638 -10.99 1.93 -7.20
C TRP A 638 -11.40 3.12 -6.35
N GLY A 639 -11.64 2.89 -5.06
CA GLY A 639 -12.15 3.95 -4.18
C GLY A 639 -11.12 5.07 -3.99
N ASP A 640 -9.86 4.70 -3.82
CA ASP A 640 -8.72 5.61 -3.66
C ASP A 640 -8.58 6.53 -4.88
N HIS A 641 -8.48 5.96 -6.09
CA HIS A 641 -8.41 6.70 -7.36
C HIS A 641 -9.68 7.52 -7.69
N CYS A 642 -10.77 7.35 -6.94
CA CYS A 642 -11.96 8.20 -7.04
C CYS A 642 -12.02 9.30 -5.96
N SER A 643 -11.20 9.23 -4.90
CA SER A 643 -11.46 9.96 -3.66
C SER A 643 -10.98 11.42 -3.67
N PRO A 644 -11.83 12.42 -3.34
CA PRO A 644 -11.43 13.83 -3.22
C PRO A 644 -10.52 14.17 -2.01
N ILE A 645 -9.99 13.14 -1.34
CA ILE A 645 -9.10 13.24 -0.17
C ILE A 645 -7.96 12.22 -0.21
N SER A 646 -7.85 11.43 -1.28
CA SER A 646 -6.80 10.42 -1.47
C SER A 646 -5.41 11.05 -1.59
N ASP A 647 -4.40 10.39 -1.02
CA ASP A 647 -3.00 10.79 -1.12
C ASP A 647 -2.49 10.75 -2.56
N THR A 648 -2.68 9.62 -3.27
CA THR A 648 -2.39 9.47 -4.71
C THR A 648 -3.11 10.53 -5.54
N THR A 649 -4.42 10.71 -5.33
CA THR A 649 -5.24 11.69 -6.06
C THR A 649 -4.80 13.15 -5.79
N ILE A 650 -4.41 13.48 -4.56
CA ILE A 650 -3.84 14.79 -4.21
C ILE A 650 -2.48 14.95 -4.89
N MET A 651 -1.56 13.98 -4.77
CA MET A 651 -0.20 14.04 -5.29
C MET A 651 -0.15 14.13 -6.82
N SER A 652 -0.97 13.35 -7.53
CA SER A 652 -1.15 13.43 -8.98
C SER A 652 -1.60 14.83 -9.42
N SER A 653 -2.54 15.44 -8.69
CA SER A 653 -2.99 16.81 -8.98
C SER A 653 -1.94 17.88 -8.65
N MET A 654 -1.14 17.72 -7.58
CA MET A 654 -0.06 18.63 -7.20
C MET A 654 1.10 18.62 -8.19
N ALA A 655 1.63 17.43 -8.51
CA ALA A 655 2.76 17.28 -9.42
C ALA A 655 2.44 17.84 -10.82
N SER A 656 1.23 17.57 -11.29
CA SER A 656 0.69 18.08 -12.56
C SER A 656 0.38 19.59 -12.52
N SER A 657 0.40 20.25 -11.36
CA SER A 657 -0.02 21.64 -11.15
C SER A 657 -1.45 21.90 -11.67
N CYS A 658 -2.34 20.95 -11.38
CA CYS A 658 -3.77 21.02 -11.66
C CYS A 658 -4.52 21.64 -10.47
N ASP A 659 -5.71 22.18 -10.70
CA ASP A 659 -6.68 22.42 -9.63
C ASP A 659 -7.24 21.05 -9.20
N HIS A 660 -7.07 20.70 -7.92
CA HIS A 660 -7.45 19.39 -7.39
C HIS A 660 -8.95 19.08 -7.59
N VAL A 661 -9.81 20.09 -7.56
CA VAL A 661 -11.26 19.90 -7.76
C VAL A 661 -11.58 19.64 -9.23
N ASP A 662 -10.84 20.24 -10.17
CA ASP A 662 -11.00 19.94 -11.60
C ASP A 662 -10.43 18.56 -11.97
N HIS A 663 -9.33 18.12 -11.32
CA HIS A 663 -8.79 16.76 -11.45
C HIS A 663 -9.84 15.71 -11.08
N VAL A 664 -10.28 15.69 -9.81
CA VAL A 664 -11.30 14.76 -9.29
C VAL A 664 -12.57 14.76 -10.15
N ARG A 665 -13.03 15.95 -10.57
CA ARG A 665 -14.24 16.11 -11.40
C ARG A 665 -14.10 15.57 -12.82
N THR A 666 -12.90 15.58 -13.40
CA THR A 666 -12.65 15.07 -14.75
C THR A 666 -12.30 13.58 -14.77
N GLN A 667 -11.67 13.09 -13.70
CA GLN A 667 -11.35 11.68 -13.45
C GLN A 667 -12.57 10.82 -13.10
N LEU A 668 -13.46 11.30 -12.22
CA LEU A 668 -14.55 10.48 -11.67
C LEU A 668 -15.46 9.83 -12.73
N PRO A 669 -15.86 10.48 -13.85
CA PRO A 669 -16.63 9.82 -14.91
C PRO A 669 -15.89 8.66 -15.59
N TYR A 670 -14.56 8.69 -15.64
CA TYR A 670 -13.72 7.65 -16.22
C TYR A 670 -13.56 6.49 -15.24
N ALA A 671 -13.21 6.78 -13.98
CA ALA A 671 -13.07 5.77 -12.93
C ALA A 671 -14.40 5.04 -12.63
N LEU A 672 -15.55 5.74 -12.64
CA LEU A 672 -16.88 5.12 -12.59
C LEU A 672 -17.13 4.19 -13.78
N SER A 673 -16.80 4.61 -15.00
CA SER A 673 -17.01 3.80 -16.21
C SER A 673 -16.21 2.49 -16.16
N VAL A 674 -14.93 2.56 -15.78
CA VAL A 674 -14.06 1.38 -15.65
C VAL A 674 -14.50 0.50 -14.47
N GLY A 675 -14.88 1.09 -13.33
CA GLY A 675 -15.35 0.35 -12.15
C GLY A 675 -16.65 -0.42 -12.39
N ILE A 676 -17.63 0.18 -13.09
CA ILE A 676 -18.87 -0.51 -13.47
C ILE A 676 -18.58 -1.66 -14.43
N VAL A 677 -17.68 -1.48 -15.40
CA VAL A 677 -17.28 -2.57 -16.30
C VAL A 677 -16.52 -3.68 -15.56
N ALA A 678 -15.63 -3.34 -14.62
CA ALA A 678 -14.93 -4.30 -13.77
C ALA A 678 -15.93 -5.11 -12.91
N LEU A 679 -16.91 -4.45 -12.29
CA LEU A 679 -17.95 -5.10 -11.49
C LEU A 679 -18.83 -6.06 -12.32
N VAL A 680 -19.23 -5.66 -13.53
CA VAL A 680 -20.16 -6.44 -14.37
C VAL A 680 -19.47 -7.56 -15.15
N PHE A 681 -18.35 -7.26 -15.83
CA PHE A 681 -17.67 -8.24 -16.71
C PHE A 681 -16.52 -8.97 -16.01
N GLY A 682 -15.99 -8.40 -14.93
CA GLY A 682 -15.05 -9.06 -14.03
C GLY A 682 -15.78 -9.74 -12.87
N GLU A 683 -15.93 -9.02 -11.75
CA GLU A 683 -16.35 -9.56 -10.44
C GLU A 683 -17.58 -10.48 -10.52
N LEU A 684 -18.70 -10.00 -11.09
CA LEU A 684 -19.92 -10.80 -11.27
C LEU A 684 -19.74 -11.92 -12.32
N GLY A 685 -19.07 -11.61 -13.44
CA GLY A 685 -18.88 -12.55 -14.54
C GLY A 685 -18.07 -13.79 -14.15
N THR A 686 -16.98 -13.61 -13.39
CA THR A 686 -16.20 -14.72 -12.84
C THR A 686 -16.81 -15.32 -11.57
N GLY A 687 -17.48 -14.53 -10.73
CA GLY A 687 -18.13 -15.03 -9.53
C GLY A 687 -19.24 -16.04 -9.85
N PHE A 688 -20.02 -15.80 -10.90
CA PHE A 688 -21.00 -16.75 -11.44
C PHE A 688 -20.38 -17.87 -12.31
N GLY A 689 -19.05 -17.98 -12.38
CA GLY A 689 -18.36 -19.03 -13.14
C GLY A 689 -18.61 -19.01 -14.66
N LEU A 690 -19.13 -17.91 -15.21
CA LEU A 690 -19.57 -17.84 -16.63
C LEU A 690 -18.41 -18.00 -17.61
N TYR A 691 -17.22 -17.59 -17.19
CA TYR A 691 -15.97 -17.67 -17.94
C TYR A 691 -14.76 -17.42 -17.02
N PRO A 692 -13.54 -17.84 -17.40
CA PRO A 692 -12.33 -17.53 -16.63
C PRO A 692 -11.94 -16.03 -16.73
N ALA A 693 -11.20 -15.53 -15.74
CA ALA A 693 -10.90 -14.10 -15.57
C ALA A 693 -10.28 -13.40 -16.80
N TRP A 694 -9.44 -14.09 -17.58
CA TRP A 694 -8.88 -13.52 -18.82
C TRP A 694 -9.94 -13.21 -19.88
N VAL A 695 -11.06 -13.95 -19.92
CA VAL A 695 -12.22 -13.62 -20.77
C VAL A 695 -12.94 -12.39 -20.21
N GLY A 696 -13.11 -12.29 -18.89
CA GLY A 696 -13.69 -11.11 -18.24
C GLY A 696 -12.92 -9.82 -18.54
N LEU A 697 -11.59 -9.89 -18.54
CA LEU A 697 -10.72 -8.79 -18.97
C LEU A 697 -10.93 -8.43 -20.46
N LEU A 698 -11.04 -9.42 -21.35
CA LEU A 698 -11.29 -9.17 -22.79
C LEU A 698 -12.69 -8.58 -23.05
N LEU A 699 -13.73 -9.08 -22.37
CA LEU A 699 -15.09 -8.56 -22.46
C LEU A 699 -15.19 -7.15 -21.88
N GLY A 700 -14.54 -6.89 -20.74
CA GLY A 700 -14.44 -5.55 -20.17
C GLY A 700 -13.68 -4.57 -21.07
N ALA A 701 -12.57 -5.00 -21.68
CA ALA A 701 -11.84 -4.20 -22.66
C ALA A 701 -12.70 -3.88 -23.89
N ALA A 702 -13.47 -4.85 -24.40
CA ALA A 702 -14.41 -4.65 -25.50
C ALA A 702 -15.57 -3.70 -25.13
N ALA A 703 -16.11 -3.81 -23.91
CA ALA A 703 -17.14 -2.92 -23.40
C ALA A 703 -16.65 -1.47 -23.25
N LEU A 704 -15.41 -1.27 -22.77
CA LEU A 704 -14.78 0.05 -22.69
C LEU A 704 -14.45 0.61 -24.08
N ALA A 705 -13.99 -0.22 -25.02
CA ALA A 705 -13.81 0.18 -26.41
C ALA A 705 -15.13 0.66 -27.03
N ALA A 706 -16.21 -0.11 -26.88
CA ALA A 706 -17.55 0.29 -27.32
C ALA A 706 -17.98 1.62 -26.69
N LEU A 707 -17.86 1.77 -25.37
CA LEU A 707 -18.17 3.01 -24.66
C LEU A 707 -17.41 4.22 -25.23
N VAL A 708 -16.09 4.08 -25.44
CA VAL A 708 -15.23 5.16 -25.96
C VAL A 708 -15.55 5.50 -27.43
N PHE A 709 -15.87 4.51 -28.27
CA PHE A 709 -16.21 4.79 -29.67
C PHE A 709 -17.62 5.36 -29.87
N PHE A 710 -18.61 4.93 -29.08
CA PHE A 710 -20.00 5.40 -29.16
C PHE A 710 -20.26 6.71 -28.38
N VAL A 711 -19.68 6.88 -27.18
CA VAL A 711 -19.92 8.06 -26.32
C VAL A 711 -18.78 9.09 -26.42
N GLY A 712 -17.53 8.63 -26.55
CA GLY A 712 -16.36 9.48 -26.73
C GLY A 712 -16.33 10.16 -28.09
N LYS A 713 -15.96 11.45 -28.10
CA LYS A 713 -15.87 12.26 -29.33
C LYS A 713 -14.42 12.71 -29.56
N PRO A 714 -13.95 12.78 -30.82
CA PRO A 714 -12.61 13.25 -31.13
C PRO A 714 -12.35 14.65 -30.55
N VAL A 715 -11.15 14.88 -30.03
CA VAL A 715 -10.74 16.18 -29.46
C VAL A 715 -9.70 16.91 -30.34
N ASP A 716 -9.45 16.40 -31.53
CA ASP A 716 -8.55 17.02 -32.51
C ASP A 716 -9.13 18.34 -33.03
N GLY A 717 -8.55 19.46 -32.59
CA GLY A 717 -8.84 20.80 -33.11
C GLY A 717 -7.96 21.14 -34.33
N PRO A 718 -8.32 22.17 -35.13
CA PRO A 718 -7.69 22.50 -36.42
C PRO A 718 -6.26 23.08 -36.32
N GLY A 719 -5.55 22.88 -35.20
CA GLY A 719 -4.18 23.39 -34.98
C GLY A 719 -3.06 22.47 -35.44
N SER A 720 -3.35 21.24 -35.89
CA SER A 720 -2.31 20.24 -36.21
C SER A 720 -1.45 20.60 -37.42
N GLU A 721 -1.94 21.42 -38.34
CA GLU A 721 -1.18 21.89 -39.51
C GLU A 721 -0.36 23.14 -39.17
N ALA A 722 -0.91 24.05 -38.35
CA ALA A 722 -0.22 25.27 -37.93
C ALA A 722 1.00 25.00 -37.03
N ALA A 723 0.92 24.00 -36.14
CA ALA A 723 2.03 23.63 -35.26
C ALA A 723 3.22 22.96 -35.99
N ALA A 724 3.06 22.59 -37.26
CA ALA A 724 4.14 22.09 -38.11
C ALA A 724 4.89 23.21 -38.88
N ALA A 725 4.41 24.46 -38.79
CA ALA A 725 4.90 25.59 -39.59
C ALA A 725 5.83 26.56 -38.83
N GLU A 726 5.96 26.43 -37.50
CA GLU A 726 6.97 27.18 -36.73
C GLU A 726 8.28 26.36 -36.66
N PRO A 727 9.37 26.77 -37.33
CA PRO A 727 10.69 26.17 -37.10
C PRO A 727 11.14 26.47 -35.66
N ALA A 728 11.89 25.54 -35.07
CA ALA A 728 12.49 25.78 -33.76
C ALA A 728 13.50 26.95 -33.82
N PRO A 729 13.55 27.82 -32.80
CA PRO A 729 14.66 28.76 -32.68
C PRO A 729 15.99 28.01 -32.50
N GLU A 730 17.05 28.54 -33.11
CA GLU A 730 18.42 27.99 -33.12
C GLU A 730 19.13 28.06 -31.75
#